data_AF-K9RK37-F1
#
_entry.id   AF-K9RK37-F1
#
_cell.length_a   1.000
_cell.length_b   1.000
_cell.length_c   1.000
_cell.angle_alpha   90.00
_cell.angle_beta   90.00
_cell.angle_gamma   90.00
#
_symmetry.space_group_name_H-M   'P 1'
#
loop_
_entity.id
_entity.type
_entity.pdbx_description
1 polymer ?
#
loop_
_entity_poly.entity_id
_entity_poly.type
_entity_poly.pdbx_seq_one_letter_code
_entity_poly.pdbx_strand_id
1 'polypeptide(L)'
;MNNNISSDLAQQLQANIDSVVQSTKIPGVAVAVISPEENWYGASGVSNLETEKSMNPDDLFKIGSISKTFTGATILKLVEEEKLSLQDTLDKWLPDSTIANIPNAKEITVEQLMNHTSGIFSYTNNLKFATDELAVLNGADIDRSREAILENYVSGEDAYFAPGESFFYSNTNYLLLGMLIEATTGNSYQSEVNRLILEPLGLDNTYFVGDEIPDERFVRGYGDLLGEDGSLGADGIYEDTTDAFSSLASTLSDGGIVSNSKDVARFSDALFSGELIIPESLNKMLSWSNIDEAEVEVGSQYGNGVYEEKTPWGENWGHDGGTFGYISKMRYFPETDTTITVFVNQLDPQAVILPTDSVFSDVSKTLFGETNNITPEGFFDSLDSNFVDGLIDAIDGVDNKADLIALASNENTLAEFDYDAVNEDKFFELIDNPLNQDEFNDLLNFLRYGDVVKEESDVMVGNKADNTLAGEDRNDTLAGGLGDDLIFGQGGDDVLRGDLNNRSGGGNVGGNDTIYGGIGSDRIGGKAGNDLIFGDIGNDRIWGDAGDDTLTGGLGNDSLYGGTGNDVFILELNQGTDKIFDFKVDDDFIGIASLGISVEDIDLSQQGKNAVIAVDGSDIAILQNLNFESLSVDNFAFV
;
A
#
# COMPACT_ATOMS: atom_id res chain seq x y z
N MET A 1 21.87 -29.75 16.94
CA MET A 1 22.99 -30.27 16.14
C MET A 1 22.79 -29.64 14.78
N ASN A 2 23.65 -28.73 14.36
CA ASN A 2 23.46 -27.96 13.14
C ASN A 2 23.76 -28.86 11.95
N ASN A 3 22.72 -29.40 11.33
CA ASN A 3 22.81 -29.92 9.97
C ASN A 3 22.55 -28.70 9.06
N ASN A 4 23.61 -28.24 8.41
CA ASN A 4 23.53 -27.15 7.42
C ASN A 4 23.02 -27.73 6.10
N ILE A 5 22.35 -26.90 5.29
CA ILE A 5 21.91 -27.30 3.96
C ILE A 5 23.06 -27.97 3.17
N SER A 6 22.78 -29.06 2.45
CA SER A 6 23.77 -29.74 1.60
C SER A 6 24.53 -28.73 0.74
N SER A 7 25.85 -28.90 0.58
CA SER A 7 26.69 -27.88 -0.06
C SER A 7 26.23 -27.47 -1.45
N ASP A 8 25.56 -28.38 -2.17
CA ASP A 8 25.08 -28.16 -3.53
C ASP A 8 23.77 -27.36 -3.54
N LEU A 9 22.87 -27.60 -2.59
CA LEU A 9 21.64 -26.83 -2.43
C LEU A 9 21.95 -25.42 -1.90
N ALA A 10 22.87 -25.29 -0.95
CA ALA A 10 23.31 -23.98 -0.44
C ALA A 10 23.97 -23.12 -1.53
N GLN A 11 24.72 -23.73 -2.46
CA GLN A 11 25.29 -23.03 -3.61
C GLN A 11 24.22 -22.57 -4.61
N GLN A 12 23.19 -23.38 -4.86
CA GLN A 12 22.08 -23.01 -5.73
C GLN A 12 21.27 -21.84 -5.14
N LEU A 13 20.92 -21.92 -3.86
CA LEU A 13 20.22 -20.85 -3.15
C LEU A 13 21.01 -19.54 -3.21
N GLN A 14 22.32 -19.58 -2.96
CA GLN A 14 23.17 -18.38 -3.06
C GLN A 14 23.23 -17.82 -4.48
N ALA A 15 23.41 -18.70 -5.49
CA ALA A 15 23.48 -18.27 -6.89
C ALA A 15 22.18 -17.60 -7.36
N ASN A 16 21.03 -18.06 -6.89
CA ASN A 16 19.74 -17.46 -7.23
C ASN A 16 19.59 -16.07 -6.62
N ILE A 17 19.88 -15.90 -5.33
CA ILE A 17 19.78 -14.56 -4.72
C ILE A 17 20.80 -13.58 -5.32
N ASP A 18 21.99 -14.05 -5.71
CA ASP A 18 22.97 -13.23 -6.44
C ASP A 18 22.46 -12.80 -7.82
N SER A 19 21.70 -13.68 -8.48
CA SER A 19 21.07 -13.40 -9.78
C SER A 19 19.96 -12.36 -9.64
N VAL A 20 19.10 -12.48 -8.63
CA VAL A 20 18.00 -11.54 -8.40
C VAL A 20 18.54 -10.13 -8.12
N VAL A 21 19.53 -9.99 -7.24
CA VAL A 21 20.19 -8.68 -6.99
C VAL A 21 20.73 -8.05 -8.27
N GLN A 22 21.29 -8.86 -9.18
CA GLN A 22 21.81 -8.36 -10.45
C GLN A 22 20.70 -7.99 -11.44
N SER A 23 19.62 -8.77 -11.52
CA SER A 23 18.55 -8.56 -12.50
C SER A 23 17.58 -7.46 -12.09
N THR A 24 17.18 -7.41 -10.81
CA THR A 24 16.25 -6.39 -10.30
C THR A 24 16.95 -5.11 -9.85
N LYS A 25 18.30 -5.10 -9.86
CA LYS A 25 19.13 -3.95 -9.47
C LYS A 25 18.87 -3.46 -8.04
N ILE A 26 18.41 -4.33 -7.15
CA ILE A 26 18.19 -3.98 -5.74
C ILE A 26 19.53 -3.83 -5.01
N PRO A 27 19.65 -2.91 -4.01
CA PRO A 27 20.87 -2.72 -3.26
C PRO A 27 21.36 -4.00 -2.57
N GLY A 28 20.47 -4.71 -1.88
CA GLY A 28 20.81 -5.97 -1.25
C GLY A 28 19.63 -6.74 -0.65
N VAL A 29 19.92 -7.98 -0.30
CA VAL A 29 18.94 -8.94 0.23
C VAL A 29 19.56 -9.84 1.29
N ALA A 30 18.79 -10.20 2.30
CA ALA A 30 19.10 -11.23 3.28
C ALA A 30 17.97 -12.27 3.34
N VAL A 31 18.31 -13.56 3.33
CA VAL A 31 17.37 -14.67 3.31
C VAL A 31 17.70 -15.67 4.42
N ALA A 32 16.69 -16.21 5.09
CA ALA A 32 16.83 -17.36 5.97
C ALA A 32 15.86 -18.47 5.59
N VAL A 33 16.33 -19.71 5.69
CA VAL A 33 15.54 -20.94 5.54
C VAL A 33 15.77 -21.78 6.79
N ILE A 34 14.70 -22.13 7.49
CA ILE A 34 14.70 -23.08 8.61
C ILE A 34 13.80 -24.24 8.22
N SER A 35 14.31 -25.47 8.33
CA SER A 35 13.55 -26.69 8.05
C SER A 35 13.96 -27.80 9.01
N PRO A 36 13.22 -28.92 9.10
CA PRO A 36 13.55 -30.01 10.02
C PRO A 36 14.83 -30.72 9.64
N GLU A 37 15.16 -30.69 8.35
CA GLU A 37 16.36 -31.33 7.81
C GLU A 37 17.58 -30.43 8.04
N GLU A 38 17.52 -29.19 7.56
CA GLU A 38 18.68 -28.30 7.47
C GLU A 38 18.32 -26.80 7.49
N ASN A 39 19.21 -25.95 8.04
CA ASN A 39 19.08 -24.48 8.01
C ASN A 39 20.05 -23.85 7.01
N TRP A 40 19.65 -22.73 6.39
CA TRP A 40 20.49 -21.92 5.52
C TRP A 40 20.21 -20.43 5.70
N TYR A 41 21.28 -19.64 5.56
CA TYR A 41 21.22 -18.18 5.68
C TYR A 41 22.11 -17.59 4.59
N GLY A 42 21.53 -16.78 3.72
CA GLY A 42 22.20 -16.17 2.58
C GLY A 42 22.00 -14.67 2.56
N ALA A 43 22.94 -13.96 1.95
CA ALA A 43 22.81 -12.54 1.66
C ALA A 43 23.53 -12.20 0.37
N SER A 44 23.08 -11.15 -0.32
CA SER A 44 23.72 -10.64 -1.53
C SER A 44 23.56 -9.12 -1.61
N GLY A 45 24.39 -8.47 -2.42
CA GLY A 45 24.44 -7.01 -2.53
C GLY A 45 25.08 -6.29 -1.34
N VAL A 46 24.61 -5.08 -1.06
CA VAL A 46 25.18 -4.15 -0.08
C VAL A 46 24.17 -3.68 0.94
N SER A 47 24.60 -3.57 2.19
CA SER A 47 23.82 -3.01 3.29
C SER A 47 23.85 -1.48 3.30
N ASN A 48 24.76 -0.87 2.52
CA ASN A 48 24.92 0.58 2.43
C ASN A 48 25.59 0.91 1.07
N LEU A 49 24.86 1.61 0.20
CA LEU A 49 25.29 2.04 -1.13
C LEU A 49 26.46 3.03 -1.09
N GLU A 50 26.48 3.96 -0.13
CA GLU A 50 27.54 4.99 -0.03
C GLU A 50 28.91 4.39 0.31
N THR A 51 28.93 3.43 1.23
CA THR A 51 30.15 2.79 1.73
C THR A 51 30.51 1.50 1.00
N GLU A 52 29.63 1.02 0.12
CA GLU A 52 29.71 -0.29 -0.55
C GLU A 52 29.87 -1.46 0.45
N LYS A 53 29.35 -1.31 1.68
CA LYS A 53 29.43 -2.35 2.71
C LYS A 53 28.61 -3.56 2.28
N SER A 54 29.23 -4.73 2.19
CA SER A 54 28.56 -5.97 1.81
C SER A 54 27.47 -6.38 2.81
N MET A 55 26.34 -6.86 2.28
CA MET A 55 25.23 -7.39 3.07
C MET A 55 25.63 -8.70 3.79
N ASN A 56 25.15 -8.87 5.02
CA ASN A 56 25.30 -10.09 5.82
C ASN A 56 23.94 -10.62 6.30
N PRO A 57 23.75 -11.95 6.42
CA PRO A 57 22.50 -12.49 6.97
C PRO A 57 22.20 -12.10 8.42
N ASP A 58 23.20 -11.63 9.17
CA ASP A 58 23.04 -11.11 10.54
C ASP A 58 22.76 -9.61 10.61
N ASP A 59 22.71 -8.92 9.47
CA ASP A 59 22.40 -7.49 9.42
C ASP A 59 20.92 -7.23 9.77
N LEU A 60 20.67 -6.05 10.34
CA LEU A 60 19.42 -5.66 10.98
C LEU A 60 18.59 -4.76 10.06
N PHE A 61 17.34 -5.13 9.86
CA PHE A 61 16.35 -4.46 9.01
C PHE A 61 15.19 -3.98 9.87
N LYS A 62 14.55 -2.87 9.48
CA LYS A 62 13.18 -2.61 9.91
C LYS A 62 12.28 -3.65 9.22
N ILE A 63 11.54 -4.46 9.99
CA ILE A 63 10.75 -5.58 9.43
C ILE A 63 9.29 -5.19 9.09
N GLY A 64 8.96 -3.90 9.24
CA GLY A 64 7.65 -3.35 8.93
C GLY A 64 6.50 -4.15 9.56
N SER A 65 5.46 -4.38 8.76
CA SER A 65 4.22 -5.03 9.21
C SER A 65 4.36 -6.49 9.68
N ILE A 66 5.51 -7.18 9.52
CA ILE A 66 5.75 -8.45 10.23
C ILE A 66 5.66 -8.26 11.75
N SER A 67 5.89 -7.04 12.24
CA SER A 67 5.66 -6.64 13.64
C SER A 67 4.25 -6.99 14.15
N LYS A 68 3.23 -7.00 13.27
CA LYS A 68 1.86 -7.38 13.61
C LYS A 68 1.75 -8.82 14.07
N THR A 69 2.53 -9.74 13.50
CA THR A 69 2.57 -11.14 13.96
C THR A 69 3.16 -11.26 15.37
N PHE A 70 4.17 -10.45 15.72
CA PHE A 70 4.70 -10.38 17.09
C PHE A 70 3.65 -9.84 18.07
N THR A 71 2.93 -8.78 17.68
CA THR A 71 1.81 -8.24 18.47
C THR A 71 0.70 -9.29 18.65
N GLY A 72 0.31 -9.98 17.58
CA GLY A 72 -0.73 -11.01 17.62
C GLY A 72 -0.35 -12.18 18.53
N ALA A 73 0.89 -12.67 18.41
CA ALA A 73 1.42 -13.69 19.32
C ALA A 73 1.41 -13.22 20.78
N THR A 74 1.82 -11.97 21.03
CA THR A 74 1.81 -11.36 22.38
C THR A 74 0.41 -11.30 22.98
N ILE A 75 -0.59 -10.87 22.21
CA ILE A 75 -2.00 -10.88 22.64
C ILE A 75 -2.46 -12.30 22.99
N LEU A 76 -2.15 -13.29 22.16
CA LEU A 76 -2.52 -14.69 22.42
C LEU A 76 -1.83 -15.25 23.67
N LYS A 77 -0.57 -14.89 23.94
CA LYS A 77 0.10 -15.21 25.21
C LYS A 77 -0.60 -14.57 26.40
N LEU A 78 -1.09 -13.34 26.28
CA LEU A 78 -1.87 -12.68 27.34
C LEU A 78 -3.25 -13.32 27.54
N VAL A 79 -3.86 -13.85 26.47
CA VAL A 79 -5.08 -14.68 26.55
C VAL A 79 -4.79 -16.01 27.27
N GLU A 80 -3.66 -16.66 26.99
CA GLU A 80 -3.20 -17.85 27.73
C GLU A 80 -2.97 -17.57 29.23
N GLU A 81 -2.51 -16.35 29.56
CA GLU A 81 -2.34 -15.87 30.94
C GLU A 81 -3.66 -15.40 31.60
N GLU A 82 -4.80 -15.49 30.90
CA GLU A 82 -6.12 -15.01 31.34
C GLU A 82 -6.15 -13.49 31.67
N LYS A 83 -5.20 -12.71 31.13
CA LYS A 83 -5.11 -11.25 31.33
C LYS A 83 -5.97 -10.46 30.35
N LEU A 84 -6.23 -11.04 29.19
CA LEU A 84 -7.00 -10.44 28.11
C LEU A 84 -7.95 -11.48 27.50
N SER A 85 -9.07 -11.04 26.97
CA SER A 85 -9.98 -11.88 26.18
C SER A 85 -10.10 -11.30 24.77
N LEU A 86 -10.13 -12.17 23.76
CA LEU A 86 -10.39 -11.77 22.37
C LEU A 86 -11.75 -11.08 22.20
N GLN A 87 -12.70 -11.34 23.10
CA GLN A 87 -14.05 -10.76 23.11
C GLN A 87 -14.16 -9.47 23.94
N ASP A 88 -13.06 -8.99 24.52
CA ASP A 88 -13.06 -7.70 25.19
C ASP A 88 -13.20 -6.58 24.17
N THR A 89 -13.95 -5.53 24.51
CA THR A 89 -14.12 -4.32 23.69
C THR A 89 -13.13 -3.23 24.10
N LEU A 90 -12.87 -2.26 23.21
CA LEU A 90 -11.92 -1.17 23.47
C LEU A 90 -12.25 -0.38 24.75
N ASP A 91 -13.54 -0.09 24.98
CA ASP A 91 -14.02 0.70 26.12
C ASP A 91 -13.85 0.01 27.49
N LYS A 92 -13.59 -1.30 27.49
CA LYS A 92 -13.24 -2.02 28.71
C LYS A 92 -11.87 -1.59 29.24
N TRP A 93 -10.94 -1.22 28.36
CA TRP A 93 -9.52 -1.07 28.70
C TRP A 93 -8.99 0.35 28.45
N LEU A 94 -9.46 1.01 27.38
CA LEU A 94 -9.00 2.35 27.00
C LEU A 94 -9.91 3.43 27.60
N PRO A 95 -9.38 4.62 27.93
CA PRO A 95 -10.14 5.69 28.55
C PRO A 95 -11.14 6.33 27.59
N ASP A 96 -12.19 6.95 28.14
CA ASP A 96 -13.23 7.67 27.38
C ASP A 96 -12.66 8.68 26.37
N SER A 97 -11.53 9.32 26.68
CA SER A 97 -10.85 10.27 25.80
C SER A 97 -10.25 9.62 24.55
N THR A 98 -9.79 8.38 24.64
CA THR A 98 -9.22 7.65 23.51
C THR A 98 -10.33 7.09 22.63
N ILE A 99 -11.35 6.47 23.23
CA ILE A 99 -12.46 5.87 22.48
C ILE A 99 -13.32 6.91 21.76
N ALA A 100 -13.31 8.18 22.19
CA ALA A 100 -14.04 9.25 21.53
C ALA A 100 -13.53 9.57 20.11
N ASN A 101 -12.28 9.22 19.82
CA ASN A 101 -11.64 9.45 18.52
C ASN A 101 -11.81 8.28 17.55
N ILE A 102 -12.54 7.23 17.95
CA ILE A 102 -12.63 5.98 17.21
C ILE A 102 -14.10 5.66 16.92
N PRO A 103 -14.52 5.55 15.65
CA PRO A 103 -15.88 5.16 15.33
C PRO A 103 -16.17 3.74 15.84
N ASN A 104 -17.40 3.52 16.32
CA ASN A 104 -17.88 2.22 16.82
C ASN A 104 -17.04 1.57 17.95
N ALA A 105 -16.16 2.32 18.65
CA ALA A 105 -15.17 1.77 19.58
C ALA A 105 -15.72 0.80 20.65
N LYS A 106 -16.95 1.02 21.11
CA LYS A 106 -17.61 0.20 22.15
C LYS A 106 -18.07 -1.16 21.66
N GLU A 107 -18.12 -1.36 20.34
CA GLU A 107 -18.58 -2.59 19.70
C GLU A 107 -17.39 -3.40 19.15
N ILE A 108 -16.24 -2.75 18.96
CA ILE A 108 -15.03 -3.35 18.40
C ILE A 108 -14.34 -4.20 19.46
N THR A 109 -14.18 -5.48 19.15
CA THR A 109 -13.50 -6.48 19.99
C THR A 109 -12.00 -6.56 19.68
N VAL A 110 -11.22 -7.12 20.61
CA VAL A 110 -9.79 -7.42 20.41
C VAL A 110 -9.57 -8.32 19.18
N GLU A 111 -10.42 -9.32 18.97
CA GLU A 111 -10.37 -10.20 17.79
C GLU A 111 -10.52 -9.43 16.48
N GLN A 112 -11.52 -8.53 16.41
CA GLN A 112 -11.78 -7.69 15.23
C GLN A 112 -10.63 -6.72 14.92
N LEU A 113 -9.85 -6.30 15.92
CA LEU A 113 -8.61 -5.55 15.68
C LEU A 113 -7.53 -6.45 15.09
N MET A 114 -7.34 -7.65 15.65
CA MET A 114 -6.28 -8.58 15.23
C MET A 114 -6.46 -9.07 13.80
N ASN A 115 -7.70 -9.30 13.36
CA ASN A 115 -8.02 -9.79 12.02
C ASN A 115 -8.51 -8.70 11.05
N HIS A 116 -8.37 -7.42 11.42
CA HIS A 116 -8.74 -6.28 10.57
C HIS A 116 -10.22 -6.17 10.18
N THR A 117 -11.13 -6.82 10.89
CA THR A 117 -12.58 -6.70 10.67
C THR A 117 -13.23 -5.65 11.58
N SER A 118 -12.52 -4.58 11.92
CA SER A 118 -13.00 -3.53 12.83
C SER A 118 -13.74 -2.39 12.13
N GLY A 119 -13.47 -2.19 10.83
CA GLY A 119 -13.92 -1.05 10.04
C GLY A 119 -13.19 0.27 10.31
N ILE A 120 -12.18 0.26 11.20
CA ILE A 120 -11.48 1.50 11.59
C ILE A 120 -10.56 1.99 10.47
N PHE A 121 -10.70 3.27 10.13
CA PHE A 121 -9.82 4.00 9.22
C PHE A 121 -8.33 3.83 9.56
N SER A 122 -7.48 3.59 8.56
CA SER A 122 -6.04 3.49 8.77
C SER A 122 -5.43 4.89 8.82
N TYR A 123 -4.83 5.29 9.95
CA TYR A 123 -4.24 6.62 10.09
C TYR A 123 -3.18 6.93 9.01
N THR A 124 -2.54 5.89 8.44
CA THR A 124 -1.56 6.03 7.35
C THR A 124 -2.17 6.50 6.05
N ASN A 125 -3.49 6.30 5.87
CA ASN A 125 -4.24 6.74 4.69
C ASN A 125 -4.78 8.17 4.91
N ASN A 126 -4.55 8.77 6.08
CA ASN A 126 -4.90 10.17 6.29
C ASN A 126 -3.90 11.06 5.54
N LEU A 127 -4.39 11.93 4.68
CA LEU A 127 -3.56 12.85 3.89
C LEU A 127 -2.69 13.77 4.76
N LYS A 128 -3.23 14.21 5.90
CA LYS A 128 -2.49 15.02 6.87
C LYS A 128 -1.31 14.23 7.46
N PHE A 129 -1.42 12.91 7.57
CA PHE A 129 -0.34 12.08 8.09
C PHE A 129 0.89 12.13 7.18
N ALA A 130 0.73 11.95 5.87
CA ALA A 130 1.83 12.00 4.91
C ALA A 130 2.51 13.38 4.85
N THR A 131 1.72 14.46 4.87
CA THR A 131 2.24 15.83 4.90
C THR A 131 2.96 16.18 6.20
N ASP A 132 2.43 15.77 7.35
CA ASP A 132 3.09 15.91 8.65
C ASP A 132 4.41 15.11 8.68
N GLU A 133 4.48 13.96 8.03
CA GLU A 133 5.70 13.16 7.94
C GLU A 133 6.78 13.87 7.11
N LEU A 134 6.43 14.45 5.97
CA LEU A 134 7.34 15.30 5.21
C LEU A 134 7.82 16.50 6.03
N ALA A 135 6.93 17.12 6.81
CA ALA A 135 7.31 18.21 7.70
C ALA A 135 8.31 17.76 8.79
N VAL A 136 8.10 16.57 9.38
CA VAL A 136 9.00 15.99 10.38
C VAL A 136 10.38 15.68 9.80
N LEU A 137 10.44 15.15 8.57
CA LEU A 137 11.71 14.97 7.84
C LEU A 137 12.47 16.28 7.67
N ASN A 138 11.73 17.37 7.46
CA ASN A 138 12.26 18.73 7.37
C ASN A 138 12.48 19.41 8.74
N GLY A 139 12.38 18.66 9.84
CA GLY A 139 12.70 19.10 11.20
C GLY A 139 11.56 19.73 11.99
N ALA A 140 10.30 19.54 11.56
CA ALA A 140 9.14 19.96 12.34
C ALA A 140 8.99 19.13 13.62
N ASP A 141 8.56 19.80 14.70
CA ASP A 141 8.26 19.18 16.00
C ASP A 141 6.75 18.93 16.11
N ILE A 142 6.31 17.75 15.68
CA ILE A 142 4.90 17.31 15.69
C ILE A 142 4.74 16.26 16.79
N ASP A 143 3.68 16.36 17.61
CA ASP A 143 3.36 15.33 18.61
C ASP A 143 2.92 14.05 17.91
N ARG A 144 3.68 12.98 18.10
CA ARG A 144 3.44 11.66 17.49
C ARG A 144 3.05 10.61 18.52
N SER A 145 2.60 10.99 19.73
CA SER A 145 2.01 10.03 20.66
C SER A 145 0.84 9.27 20.02
N ARG A 146 0.57 8.03 20.47
CA ARG A 146 -0.55 7.23 19.92
C ARG A 146 -1.87 7.96 20.08
N GLU A 147 -2.04 8.70 21.16
CA GLU A 147 -3.20 9.56 21.40
C GLU A 147 -3.29 10.70 20.37
N ALA A 148 -2.18 11.38 20.06
CA ALA A 148 -2.15 12.41 19.03
C ALA A 148 -2.40 11.84 17.63
N ILE A 149 -1.92 10.63 17.33
CA ILE A 149 -2.20 9.96 16.06
C ILE A 149 -3.72 9.71 15.91
N LEU A 150 -4.36 9.18 16.95
CA LEU A 150 -5.81 8.97 16.94
C LEU A 150 -6.59 10.29 16.85
N GLU A 151 -6.15 11.33 17.56
CA GLU A 151 -6.80 12.65 17.53
C GLU A 151 -6.64 13.37 16.18
N ASN A 152 -5.48 13.28 15.54
CA ASN A 152 -5.17 14.07 14.34
C ASN A 152 -5.55 13.39 13.03
N TYR A 153 -5.60 12.04 12.99
CA TYR A 153 -5.68 11.29 11.74
C TYR A 153 -6.80 10.24 11.70
N VAL A 154 -7.47 9.98 12.82
CA VAL A 154 -8.58 9.01 12.91
C VAL A 154 -9.85 9.68 13.40
N SER A 155 -9.75 10.65 14.31
CA SER A 155 -10.90 11.38 14.83
C SER A 155 -11.62 12.14 13.72
N GLY A 156 -12.91 11.84 13.55
CA GLY A 156 -13.76 12.49 12.55
C GLY A 156 -13.84 11.73 11.22
N GLU A 157 -13.00 10.72 11.01
CA GLU A 157 -13.16 9.77 9.91
C GLU A 157 -14.30 8.79 10.22
N ASP A 158 -15.12 8.50 9.22
CA ASP A 158 -16.15 7.47 9.31
C ASP A 158 -15.52 6.08 9.30
N ALA A 159 -16.17 5.10 9.94
CA ALA A 159 -15.78 3.71 9.78
C ALA A 159 -16.14 3.25 8.35
N TYR A 160 -15.27 2.47 7.71
CA TYR A 160 -15.56 1.90 6.40
C TYR A 160 -16.80 0.97 6.45
N PHE A 161 -16.94 0.20 7.52
CA PHE A 161 -18.06 -0.72 7.74
C PHE A 161 -18.27 -0.98 9.25
N ALA A 162 -19.39 -1.59 9.64
CA ALA A 162 -19.62 -1.90 11.05
C ALA A 162 -18.75 -3.09 11.52
N PRO A 163 -18.39 -3.18 12.81
CA PRO A 163 -17.45 -4.19 13.28
C PRO A 163 -17.89 -5.62 12.93
N GLY A 164 -17.05 -6.34 12.18
CA GLY A 164 -17.26 -7.72 11.73
C GLY A 164 -18.02 -7.87 10.41
N GLU A 165 -18.34 -6.77 9.71
CA GLU A 165 -19.06 -6.81 8.43
C GLU A 165 -18.14 -7.08 7.23
N SER A 166 -17.02 -6.36 7.09
CA SER A 166 -16.00 -6.62 6.06
C SER A 166 -14.58 -6.68 6.66
N PHE A 167 -13.56 -6.71 5.81
CA PHE A 167 -12.17 -6.60 6.18
C PHE A 167 -11.56 -5.33 5.58
N PHE A 168 -10.66 -4.69 6.33
CA PHE A 168 -9.84 -3.60 5.83
C PHE A 168 -8.53 -3.53 6.59
N TYR A 169 -7.43 -3.69 5.87
CA TYR A 169 -6.10 -3.65 6.46
C TYR A 169 -5.80 -2.25 7.00
N SER A 170 -5.87 -2.11 8.33
CA SER A 170 -5.68 -0.80 8.99
C SER A 170 -4.63 -0.86 10.08
N ASN A 171 -3.61 -0.01 9.97
CA ASN A 171 -2.51 0.12 10.94
C ASN A 171 -3.04 0.58 12.31
N THR A 172 -4.11 1.37 12.33
CA THR A 172 -4.81 1.82 13.55
C THR A 172 -5.22 0.65 14.43
N ASN A 173 -5.58 -0.50 13.86
CA ASN A 173 -5.92 -1.68 14.65
C ASN A 173 -4.77 -2.14 15.55
N TYR A 174 -3.57 -2.21 14.98
CA TYR A 174 -2.39 -2.70 15.70
C TYR A 174 -1.78 -1.63 16.60
N LEU A 175 -1.93 -0.35 16.27
CA LEU A 175 -1.68 0.76 17.21
C LEU A 175 -2.51 0.58 18.49
N LEU A 176 -3.82 0.31 18.36
CA LEU A 176 -4.74 0.09 19.48
C LEU A 176 -4.41 -1.20 20.25
N LEU A 177 -4.03 -2.28 19.58
CA LEU A 177 -3.58 -3.52 20.25
C LEU A 177 -2.35 -3.27 21.13
N GLY A 178 -1.41 -2.43 20.68
CA GLY A 178 -0.28 -1.99 21.51
C GLY A 178 -0.74 -1.26 22.78
N MET A 179 -1.70 -0.34 22.66
CA MET A 179 -2.29 0.36 23.81
C MET A 179 -3.02 -0.60 24.76
N LEU A 180 -3.71 -1.61 24.22
CA LEU A 180 -4.40 -2.64 25.01
C LEU A 180 -3.42 -3.51 25.79
N ILE A 181 -2.30 -3.92 25.20
CA ILE A 181 -1.23 -4.67 25.91
C ILE A 181 -0.77 -3.87 27.13
N GLU A 182 -0.54 -2.56 26.98
CA GLU A 182 -0.09 -1.73 28.07
C GLU A 182 -1.17 -1.49 29.14
N ALA A 183 -2.40 -1.22 28.70
CA ALA A 183 -3.53 -1.00 29.61
C ALA A 183 -3.85 -2.25 30.44
N THR A 184 -3.72 -3.44 29.85
CA THR A 184 -4.05 -4.72 30.50
C THR A 184 -2.96 -5.19 31.46
N THR A 185 -1.68 -4.92 31.14
CA THR A 185 -0.54 -5.44 31.92
C THR A 185 0.07 -4.41 32.88
N GLY A 186 -0.06 -3.11 32.57
CA GLY A 186 0.65 -2.03 33.24
C GLY A 186 2.15 -1.95 32.88
N ASN A 187 2.63 -2.75 31.93
CA ASN A 187 3.99 -2.74 31.41
C ASN A 187 4.02 -2.13 30.01
N SER A 188 5.18 -1.68 29.53
CA SER A 188 5.31 -1.21 28.14
C SER A 188 5.14 -2.37 27.15
N TYR A 189 4.67 -2.06 25.94
CA TYR A 189 4.58 -3.02 24.83
C TYR A 189 5.90 -3.78 24.64
N GLN A 190 7.02 -3.06 24.57
CA GLN A 190 8.37 -3.63 24.42
C GLN A 190 8.70 -4.65 25.51
N SER A 191 8.35 -4.34 26.77
CA SER A 191 8.65 -5.22 27.90
C SER A 191 7.86 -6.52 27.82
N GLU A 192 6.61 -6.48 27.35
CA GLU A 192 5.78 -7.67 27.17
C GLU A 192 6.25 -8.51 25.99
N VAL A 193 6.58 -7.91 24.84
CA VAL A 193 7.16 -8.64 23.70
C VAL A 193 8.49 -9.31 24.09
N ASN A 194 9.37 -8.60 24.82
CA ASN A 194 10.61 -9.17 25.35
C ASN A 194 10.35 -10.39 26.23
N ARG A 195 9.49 -10.24 27.25
CA ARG A 195 9.20 -11.29 28.24
C ARG A 195 8.51 -12.51 27.62
N LEU A 196 7.58 -12.27 26.69
CA LEU A 196 6.70 -13.30 26.15
C LEU A 196 7.24 -13.98 24.90
N ILE A 197 8.07 -13.28 24.12
CA ILE A 197 8.53 -13.73 22.80
C ILE A 197 10.05 -13.78 22.71
N LEU A 198 10.75 -12.65 22.91
CA LEU A 198 12.18 -12.59 22.60
C LEU A 198 13.05 -13.39 23.58
N GLU A 199 12.87 -13.21 24.90
CA GLU A 199 13.64 -13.92 25.92
C GLU A 199 13.42 -15.45 25.89
N PRO A 200 12.17 -15.97 25.75
CA PRO A 200 11.94 -17.41 25.67
C PRO A 200 12.57 -18.07 24.43
N LEU A 201 12.63 -17.35 23.31
CA LEU A 201 13.17 -17.87 22.05
C LEU A 201 14.66 -17.57 21.85
N GLY A 202 15.25 -16.68 22.65
CA GLY A 202 16.64 -16.26 22.53
C GLY A 202 16.90 -15.39 21.30
N LEU A 203 15.97 -14.48 20.98
CA LEU A 203 16.05 -13.57 19.82
C LEU A 203 16.92 -12.34 20.15
N ASP A 204 18.21 -12.57 20.32
CA ASP A 204 19.19 -11.57 20.80
C ASP A 204 19.46 -10.42 19.79
N ASN A 205 18.98 -10.52 18.55
CA ASN A 205 19.17 -9.53 17.49
C ASN A 205 17.86 -8.86 17.08
N THR A 206 16.86 -8.87 17.96
CA THR A 206 15.57 -8.22 17.73
C THR A 206 15.42 -7.05 18.71
N TYR A 207 15.10 -5.88 18.16
CA TYR A 207 15.06 -4.57 18.82
C TYR A 207 13.79 -3.82 18.44
N PHE A 208 13.57 -2.67 19.05
CA PHE A 208 12.50 -1.74 18.70
C PHE A 208 13.08 -0.45 18.13
N VAL A 209 12.35 0.19 17.23
CA VAL A 209 12.70 1.53 16.74
C VAL A 209 12.82 2.49 17.93
N GLY A 210 13.94 3.21 18.02
CA GLY A 210 14.27 4.08 19.15
C GLY A 210 15.21 3.45 20.19
N ASP A 211 15.46 2.14 20.13
CA ASP A 211 16.50 1.49 20.94
C ASP A 211 17.92 1.89 20.48
N GLU A 212 18.91 1.70 21.34
CA GLU A 212 20.33 1.75 20.94
C GLU A 212 20.66 0.51 20.09
N ILE A 213 20.50 0.64 18.77
CA ILE A 213 20.80 -0.41 17.79
C ILE A 213 22.30 -0.35 17.42
N PRO A 214 23.01 -1.49 17.30
CA PRO A 214 24.38 -1.51 16.82
C PRO A 214 24.49 -0.99 15.37
N ASP A 215 24.94 0.26 15.22
CA ASP A 215 25.03 1.00 13.96
C ASP A 215 25.75 0.21 12.84
N GLU A 216 26.82 -0.52 13.21
CA GLU A 216 27.60 -1.35 12.29
C GLU A 216 26.85 -2.53 11.67
N ARG A 217 25.68 -2.91 12.19
CA ARG A 217 24.83 -3.99 11.64
C ARG A 217 23.51 -3.47 11.08
N PHE A 218 23.18 -2.20 11.30
CA PHE A 218 21.94 -1.64 10.78
C PHE A 218 22.07 -1.40 9.28
N VAL A 219 21.13 -1.97 8.52
CA VAL A 219 21.08 -1.82 7.07
C VAL A 219 20.51 -0.46 6.73
N ARG A 220 21.06 0.20 5.71
CA ARG A 220 20.48 1.42 5.15
C ARG A 220 19.35 1.06 4.19
N GLY A 221 18.21 1.73 4.34
CA GLY A 221 17.01 1.55 3.53
C GLY A 221 16.97 2.56 2.40
N TYR A 222 16.49 2.12 1.24
CA TYR A 222 16.50 2.92 0.02
C TYR A 222 15.11 2.99 -0.60
N GLY A 223 14.63 4.18 -0.91
CA GLY A 223 13.34 4.36 -1.56
C GLY A 223 13.35 5.56 -2.47
N ASP A 224 12.36 5.64 -3.34
CA ASP A 224 12.10 6.85 -4.10
C ASP A 224 11.31 7.81 -3.19
N LEU A 225 11.95 8.85 -2.69
CA LEU A 225 11.29 9.93 -1.96
C LEU A 225 11.03 11.08 -2.92
N LEU A 226 9.97 11.84 -2.64
CA LEU A 226 9.68 13.09 -3.35
C LEU A 226 10.93 13.99 -3.33
N GLY A 227 11.42 14.37 -4.52
CA GLY A 227 12.49 15.35 -4.64
C GLY A 227 12.08 16.71 -4.06
N GLU A 228 13.03 17.65 -3.93
CA GLU A 228 12.77 19.03 -3.45
C GLU A 228 11.68 19.79 -4.24
N ASP A 229 11.27 19.27 -5.41
CA ASP A 229 10.21 19.81 -6.29
C ASP A 229 8.89 19.02 -6.28
N GLY A 230 8.75 18.02 -5.39
CA GLY A 230 7.55 17.18 -5.31
C GLY A 230 7.41 16.15 -6.43
N SER A 231 8.45 15.92 -7.24
CA SER A 231 8.47 14.82 -8.22
C SER A 231 9.01 13.53 -7.61
N LEU A 232 8.38 12.39 -7.93
CA LEU A 232 8.99 11.06 -7.75
C LEU A 232 10.18 10.96 -8.72
N GLY A 233 11.29 10.40 -8.23
CA GLY A 233 12.62 10.42 -8.84
C GLY A 233 12.66 9.90 -10.28
N ALA A 234 12.45 10.79 -11.23
CA ALA A 234 12.53 10.53 -12.66
C ALA A 234 13.95 10.17 -13.18
N ASP A 235 14.94 9.97 -12.29
CA ASP A 235 16.33 9.70 -12.62
C ASP A 235 16.88 8.36 -12.07
N GLY A 236 16.07 7.57 -11.34
CA GLY A 236 16.48 6.23 -10.86
C GLY A 236 17.56 6.25 -9.78
N ILE A 237 17.66 7.35 -9.01
CA ILE A 237 18.56 7.48 -7.88
C ILE A 237 17.77 7.22 -6.59
N TYR A 238 17.94 6.05 -5.98
CA TYR A 238 17.30 5.75 -4.69
C TYR A 238 17.84 6.65 -3.58
N GLU A 239 16.94 7.30 -2.84
CA GLU A 239 17.28 8.11 -1.67
C GLU A 239 17.44 7.24 -0.43
N ASP A 240 18.33 7.66 0.47
CA ASP A 240 18.55 6.98 1.74
C ASP A 240 17.42 7.36 2.72
N THR A 241 16.49 6.42 2.92
CA THR A 241 15.31 6.57 3.77
C THR A 241 15.50 5.92 5.14
N THR A 242 16.75 5.59 5.51
CA THR A 242 17.06 4.90 6.77
C THR A 242 16.50 5.63 7.98
N ASP A 243 16.70 6.95 8.01
CA ASP A 243 16.26 7.82 9.10
C ASP A 243 14.84 8.35 8.88
N ALA A 244 14.31 8.13 7.67
CA ALA A 244 12.91 8.38 7.39
C ALA A 244 12.07 7.55 8.35
N PHE A 245 11.10 8.22 8.97
CA PHE A 245 10.16 7.61 9.91
C PHE A 245 10.78 7.06 11.20
N SER A 246 11.89 7.65 11.67
CA SER A 246 12.29 7.56 13.08
C SER A 246 11.18 8.07 14.05
N SER A 247 10.16 8.76 13.52
CA SER A 247 8.89 9.18 14.13
C SER A 247 7.89 8.06 14.44
N LEU A 248 8.05 6.84 13.88
CA LEU A 248 7.17 5.68 14.14
C LEU A 248 7.49 4.93 15.45
N ALA A 249 8.38 5.47 16.29
CA ALA A 249 8.68 4.92 17.62
C ALA A 249 7.44 4.84 18.53
N SER A 250 6.36 5.57 18.22
CA SER A 250 5.07 5.46 18.92
C SER A 250 4.16 4.37 18.38
N THR A 251 4.44 3.82 17.19
CA THR A 251 3.61 2.84 16.47
C THR A 251 4.25 1.44 16.48
N LEU A 252 5.06 1.14 17.52
CA LEU A 252 5.86 -0.10 17.63
C LEU A 252 5.08 -1.39 17.33
N SER A 253 3.80 -1.44 17.70
CA SER A 253 2.94 -2.60 17.57
C SER A 253 2.41 -2.85 16.16
N ASP A 254 2.46 -1.87 15.25
CA ASP A 254 2.04 -2.02 13.85
C ASP A 254 3.20 -2.11 12.85
N GLY A 255 4.42 -1.66 13.20
CA GLY A 255 5.55 -1.70 12.27
C GLY A 255 6.94 -1.42 12.83
N GLY A 256 7.11 -1.23 14.14
CA GLY A 256 8.34 -0.67 14.73
C GLY A 256 9.34 -1.69 15.30
N ILE A 257 9.38 -2.93 14.81
CA ILE A 257 10.41 -3.91 15.18
C ILE A 257 11.58 -3.86 14.18
N VAL A 258 12.80 -3.97 14.72
CA VAL A 258 14.04 -4.15 13.97
C VAL A 258 14.58 -5.54 14.26
N SER A 259 14.91 -6.33 13.23
CA SER A 259 15.41 -7.69 13.42
C SER A 259 16.26 -8.14 12.23
N ASN A 260 16.82 -9.34 12.28
CA ASN A 260 17.47 -9.99 11.15
C ASN A 260 16.63 -11.17 10.63
N SER A 261 16.96 -11.65 9.43
CA SER A 261 16.19 -12.72 8.79
C SER A 261 16.19 -14.02 9.61
N LYS A 262 17.23 -14.27 10.41
CA LYS A 262 17.39 -15.48 11.23
C LYS A 262 16.46 -15.50 12.44
N ASP A 263 16.43 -14.39 13.19
CA ASP A 263 15.60 -14.26 14.39
C ASP A 263 14.12 -14.29 14.01
N VAL A 264 13.72 -13.62 12.92
CA VAL A 264 12.35 -13.70 12.40
C VAL A 264 12.01 -15.11 11.90
N ALA A 265 12.94 -15.80 11.23
CA ALA A 265 12.70 -17.18 10.83
C ALA A 265 12.53 -18.10 12.05
N ARG A 266 13.33 -17.90 13.11
CA ARG A 266 13.21 -18.65 14.36
C ARG A 266 11.90 -18.35 15.08
N PHE A 267 11.46 -17.10 15.09
CA PHE A 267 10.16 -16.70 15.61
C PHE A 267 9.02 -17.42 14.88
N SER A 268 9.03 -17.39 13.54
CA SER A 268 8.04 -18.06 12.69
C SER A 268 7.99 -19.57 12.93
N ASP A 269 9.14 -20.24 12.90
CA ASP A 269 9.27 -21.67 13.20
C ASP A 269 8.68 -22.02 14.58
N ALA A 270 9.07 -21.28 15.63
CA ALA A 270 8.56 -21.50 16.98
C ALA A 270 7.05 -21.23 17.11
N LEU A 271 6.54 -20.23 16.39
CA LEU A 271 5.13 -19.85 16.39
C LEU A 271 4.26 -20.96 15.78
N PHE A 272 4.57 -21.37 14.56
CA PHE A 272 3.71 -22.24 13.77
C PHE A 272 3.92 -23.74 14.06
N SER A 273 5.09 -24.14 14.58
CA SER A 273 5.29 -25.50 15.12
C SER A 273 4.61 -25.72 16.48
N GLY A 274 4.05 -24.66 17.09
CA GLY A 274 3.39 -24.71 18.40
C GLY A 274 4.36 -24.73 19.60
N GLU A 275 5.61 -24.33 19.41
CA GLU A 275 6.57 -24.16 20.51
C GLU A 275 6.25 -22.91 21.36
N LEU A 276 5.85 -21.81 20.72
CA LEU A 276 5.68 -20.50 21.36
C LEU A 276 4.30 -20.32 22.01
N ILE A 277 3.25 -20.71 21.29
CA ILE A 277 1.84 -20.62 21.72
C ILE A 277 1.21 -22.00 21.75
N ILE A 278 0.21 -22.21 22.62
CA ILE A 278 -0.45 -23.51 22.73
C ILE A 278 -1.34 -23.79 21.49
N PRO A 279 -1.64 -25.06 21.16
CA PRO A 279 -2.44 -25.39 19.98
C PRO A 279 -3.81 -24.70 19.88
N GLU A 280 -4.45 -24.43 21.02
CA GLU A 280 -5.72 -23.68 21.02
C GLU A 280 -5.52 -22.22 20.58
N SER A 281 -4.45 -21.57 21.02
CA SER A 281 -4.08 -20.22 20.60
C SER A 281 -3.65 -20.19 19.15
N LEU A 282 -2.90 -21.20 18.69
CA LEU A 282 -2.52 -21.31 17.28
C LEU A 282 -3.76 -21.43 16.38
N ASN A 283 -4.76 -22.23 16.76
CA ASN A 283 -6.02 -22.30 16.03
C ASN A 283 -6.78 -20.96 16.00
N LYS A 284 -6.67 -20.15 17.05
CA LYS A 284 -7.21 -18.78 17.04
C LYS A 284 -6.40 -17.87 16.12
N MET A 285 -5.07 -18.03 16.10
CA MET A 285 -4.20 -17.27 15.20
C MET A 285 -4.56 -17.51 13.73
N LEU A 286 -4.79 -18.78 13.38
CA LEU A 286 -5.17 -19.26 12.05
C LEU A 286 -6.69 -19.27 11.84
N SER A 287 -7.43 -18.47 12.60
CA SER A 287 -8.87 -18.29 12.40
C SER A 287 -9.10 -17.27 11.29
N TRP A 288 -9.10 -17.76 10.05
CA TRP A 288 -9.26 -16.96 8.85
C TRP A 288 -10.62 -16.23 8.82
N SER A 289 -10.60 -14.95 8.47
CA SER A 289 -11.82 -14.17 8.23
C SER A 289 -12.61 -14.81 7.09
N ASN A 290 -13.89 -15.13 7.31
CA ASN A 290 -14.81 -15.68 6.30
C ASN A 290 -15.44 -14.57 5.43
N ILE A 291 -14.71 -13.49 5.22
CA ILE A 291 -15.18 -12.34 4.44
C ILE A 291 -14.73 -12.65 3.01
N ASP A 292 -15.66 -12.58 2.06
CA ASP A 292 -15.55 -13.16 0.72
C ASP A 292 -14.21 -12.82 0.04
N GLU A 293 -13.72 -13.78 -0.76
CA GLU A 293 -12.38 -13.95 -1.36
C GLU A 293 -11.82 -12.77 -2.23
N ALA A 294 -12.14 -11.51 -1.92
CA ALA A 294 -11.80 -10.32 -2.68
C ALA A 294 -10.73 -9.41 -2.03
N GLU A 295 -10.43 -9.58 -0.74
CA GLU A 295 -9.71 -8.54 0.03
C GLU A 295 -8.28 -8.94 0.48
N VAL A 296 -7.75 -10.08 0.04
CA VAL A 296 -6.34 -10.46 0.21
C VAL A 296 -5.96 -11.31 -1.00
N GLU A 297 -5.09 -10.81 -1.88
CA GLU A 297 -4.47 -11.50 -3.05
C GLU A 297 -5.14 -12.85 -3.42
N VAL A 298 -5.93 -12.93 -4.49
CA VAL A 298 -6.52 -14.17 -5.08
C VAL A 298 -6.11 -15.47 -4.36
N GLY A 299 -6.90 -15.88 -3.38
CA GLY A 299 -6.71 -17.14 -2.63
C GLY A 299 -6.01 -17.02 -1.28
N SER A 300 -5.74 -15.81 -0.79
CA SER A 300 -5.20 -15.53 0.54
C SER A 300 -6.30 -15.20 1.56
N GLN A 301 -6.06 -15.49 2.85
CA GLN A 301 -7.01 -15.18 3.93
C GLN A 301 -6.29 -14.57 5.13
N TYR A 302 -6.90 -13.59 5.82
CA TYR A 302 -6.29 -12.97 6.99
C TYR A 302 -6.82 -13.57 8.30
N GLY A 303 -5.91 -13.95 9.19
CA GLY A 303 -6.17 -14.46 10.54
C GLY A 303 -5.85 -13.42 11.60
N ASN A 304 -5.56 -13.85 12.82
CA ASN A 304 -5.24 -12.94 13.93
C ASN A 304 -3.74 -12.53 13.90
N GLY A 305 -3.37 -11.70 12.92
CA GLY A 305 -2.02 -11.15 12.72
C GLY A 305 -1.09 -11.96 11.82
N VAL A 306 -1.68 -12.83 11.01
CA VAL A 306 -1.04 -13.73 10.03
C VAL A 306 -2.00 -13.85 8.87
N TYR A 307 -1.52 -13.98 7.64
CA TYR A 307 -2.37 -14.45 6.54
C TYR A 307 -1.87 -15.78 5.97
N GLU A 308 -2.81 -16.50 5.39
CA GLU A 308 -2.60 -17.66 4.54
C GLU A 308 -2.37 -17.19 3.10
N GLU A 309 -1.39 -17.78 2.42
CA GLU A 309 -1.15 -17.61 0.98
C GLU A 309 -1.11 -18.99 0.32
N LYS A 310 -1.75 -19.12 -0.84
CA LYS A 310 -1.69 -20.35 -1.66
C LYS A 310 -0.72 -20.15 -2.81
N THR A 311 0.42 -20.81 -2.73
CA THR A 311 1.45 -20.76 -3.79
C THR A 311 1.45 -22.05 -4.60
N PRO A 312 2.14 -22.08 -5.76
CA PRO A 312 2.36 -23.32 -6.50
C PRO A 312 3.05 -24.42 -5.67
N TRP A 313 3.79 -24.07 -4.61
CA TRP A 313 4.48 -25.01 -3.72
C TRP A 313 3.64 -25.43 -2.52
N GLY A 314 2.41 -24.94 -2.41
CA GLY A 314 1.47 -25.28 -1.35
C GLY A 314 1.00 -24.06 -0.56
N GLU A 315 0.10 -24.36 0.37
CA GLU A 315 -0.37 -23.42 1.39
C GLU A 315 0.79 -23.04 2.31
N ASN A 316 0.87 -21.76 2.65
CA ASN A 316 1.84 -21.24 3.60
C ASN A 316 1.24 -20.10 4.42
N TRP A 317 1.78 -19.88 5.61
CA TRP A 317 1.29 -18.89 6.57
C TRP A 317 2.37 -17.89 6.92
N GLY A 318 2.02 -16.61 7.08
CA GLY A 318 2.98 -15.65 7.59
C GLY A 318 2.54 -14.21 7.43
N HIS A 319 3.50 -13.33 7.09
CA HIS A 319 3.22 -11.91 6.90
C HIS A 319 4.27 -11.22 5.99
N ASP A 320 3.84 -10.21 5.24
CA ASP A 320 4.70 -9.27 4.52
C ASP A 320 4.83 -7.95 5.28
N GLY A 321 6.02 -7.37 5.26
CA GLY A 321 6.33 -6.13 5.93
C GLY A 321 6.91 -5.12 4.96
N GLY A 322 6.16 -4.06 4.70
CA GLY A 322 6.67 -2.84 4.06
C GLY A 322 6.89 -1.74 5.08
N THR A 323 7.96 -0.98 4.91
CA THR A 323 8.21 0.32 5.52
C THR A 323 9.21 1.08 4.65
N PHE A 324 9.35 2.39 4.84
CA PHE A 324 10.26 3.22 4.04
C PHE A 324 11.65 2.62 3.89
N GLY A 325 11.98 2.25 2.65
CA GLY A 325 13.27 1.68 2.28
C GLY A 325 13.48 0.20 2.63
N TYR A 326 12.45 -0.50 3.12
CA TYR A 326 12.55 -1.91 3.48
C TYR A 326 11.28 -2.66 3.11
N ILE A 327 11.46 -3.80 2.46
CA ILE A 327 10.42 -4.80 2.27
C ILE A 327 10.88 -6.14 2.83
N SER A 328 9.95 -6.90 3.37
CA SER A 328 10.24 -8.15 4.07
C SER A 328 9.10 -9.13 3.87
N LYS A 329 9.44 -10.42 3.78
CA LYS A 329 8.51 -11.53 3.66
C LYS A 329 8.88 -12.60 4.67
N MET A 330 7.89 -13.14 5.37
CA MET A 330 8.03 -14.29 6.27
C MET A 330 6.93 -15.28 5.93
N ARG A 331 7.29 -16.51 5.55
CA ARG A 331 6.36 -17.61 5.25
C ARG A 331 6.78 -18.89 5.95
N TYR A 332 5.79 -19.67 6.39
CA TYR A 332 5.92 -21.00 6.96
C TYR A 332 5.06 -21.98 6.18
N PHE A 333 5.66 -23.06 5.69
CA PHE A 333 5.01 -24.13 4.95
C PHE A 333 4.67 -25.27 5.91
N PRO A 334 3.40 -25.44 6.33
CA PRO A 334 3.01 -26.47 7.29
C PRO A 334 3.23 -27.90 6.79
N GLU A 335 3.17 -28.14 5.47
CA GLU A 335 3.37 -29.47 4.90
C GLU A 335 4.81 -29.97 5.04
N THR A 336 5.77 -29.05 4.97
CA THR A 336 7.21 -29.34 4.99
C THR A 336 7.89 -28.86 6.28
N ASP A 337 7.16 -28.21 7.18
CA ASP A 337 7.66 -27.61 8.43
C ASP A 337 8.85 -26.68 8.14
N THR A 338 8.71 -25.85 7.09
CA THR A 338 9.79 -25.01 6.55
C THR A 338 9.43 -23.54 6.60
N THR A 339 10.26 -22.73 7.24
CA THR A 339 10.18 -21.27 7.21
C THR A 339 11.13 -20.68 6.19
N ILE A 340 10.67 -19.68 5.44
CA ILE A 340 11.47 -18.83 4.56
C ILE A 340 11.24 -17.37 4.96
N THR A 341 12.32 -16.61 5.18
CA THR A 341 12.26 -15.16 5.32
C THR A 341 13.14 -14.48 4.29
N VAL A 342 12.68 -13.36 3.73
CA VAL A 342 13.36 -12.58 2.69
C VAL A 342 13.26 -11.10 3.04
N PHE A 343 14.39 -10.44 3.29
CA PHE A 343 14.47 -9.02 3.62
C PHE A 343 15.28 -8.28 2.55
N VAL A 344 14.72 -7.22 2.00
CA VAL A 344 15.34 -6.37 0.97
C VAL A 344 15.37 -4.94 1.47
N ASN A 345 16.50 -4.25 1.31
CA ASN A 345 16.67 -2.86 1.73
C ASN A 345 16.34 -1.86 0.63
N GLN A 346 15.22 -2.11 -0.05
CA GLN A 346 14.63 -1.18 -0.99
C GLN A 346 13.12 -1.33 -0.98
N LEU A 347 12.42 -0.20 -0.98
CA LEU A 347 11.01 -0.12 -1.32
C LEU A 347 10.90 0.78 -2.56
N ASP A 348 10.46 0.20 -3.67
CA ASP A 348 10.13 0.92 -4.90
C ASP A 348 8.61 0.88 -5.05
N PRO A 349 7.90 2.00 -4.83
CA PRO A 349 6.45 2.02 -4.89
C PRO A 349 5.91 1.82 -6.31
N GLN A 350 6.75 1.94 -7.35
CA GLN A 350 6.34 1.73 -8.75
C GLN A 350 6.70 0.34 -9.29
N ALA A 351 7.25 -0.54 -8.44
CA ALA A 351 7.62 -1.88 -8.86
C ALA A 351 6.38 -2.79 -9.01
N VAL A 352 6.04 -3.12 -10.26
CA VAL A 352 4.96 -4.08 -10.63
C VAL A 352 5.11 -5.44 -9.93
N ILE A 353 6.34 -5.86 -9.61
CA ILE A 353 6.61 -7.06 -8.81
C ILE A 353 7.59 -6.68 -7.70
N LEU A 354 7.19 -6.94 -6.46
CA LEU A 354 8.07 -6.67 -5.33
C LEU A 354 9.31 -7.58 -5.39
N PRO A 355 10.52 -7.04 -5.14
CA PRO A 355 11.74 -7.83 -5.13
C PRO A 355 11.70 -9.03 -4.17
N THR A 356 10.96 -8.93 -3.07
CA THR A 356 10.75 -10.03 -2.13
C THR A 356 10.06 -11.23 -2.76
N ASP A 357 9.13 -11.02 -3.70
CA ASP A 357 8.38 -12.10 -4.36
C ASP A 357 9.26 -12.84 -5.36
N SER A 358 10.09 -12.09 -6.10
CA SER A 358 11.08 -12.67 -7.01
C SER A 358 12.05 -13.57 -6.26
N VAL A 359 12.62 -13.07 -5.16
CA VAL A 359 13.55 -13.86 -4.32
C VAL A 359 12.84 -15.06 -3.69
N PHE A 360 11.65 -14.86 -3.12
CA PHE A 360 10.88 -15.94 -2.49
C PHE A 360 10.51 -17.05 -3.48
N SER A 361 10.11 -16.69 -4.69
CA SER A 361 9.79 -17.61 -5.79
C SER A 361 11.00 -18.47 -6.14
N ASP A 362 12.18 -17.86 -6.34
CA ASP A 362 13.38 -18.61 -6.72
C ASP A 362 13.94 -19.48 -5.60
N VAL A 363 13.84 -19.03 -4.34
CA VAL A 363 14.17 -19.86 -3.18
C VAL A 363 13.20 -21.04 -3.09
N SER A 364 11.89 -20.81 -3.24
CA SER A 364 10.87 -21.87 -3.16
C SER A 364 11.01 -22.89 -4.29
N LYS A 365 11.26 -22.47 -5.53
CA LYS A 365 11.59 -23.36 -6.67
C LYS A 365 12.77 -24.27 -6.34
N THR A 366 13.78 -23.73 -5.67
CA THR A 366 15.02 -24.45 -5.35
C THR A 366 14.80 -25.48 -4.24
N LEU A 367 13.96 -25.15 -3.25
CA LEU A 367 13.65 -26.04 -2.13
C LEU A 367 12.64 -27.13 -2.49
N PHE A 368 11.59 -26.78 -3.21
CA PHE A 368 10.42 -27.64 -3.42
C PHE A 368 10.29 -28.17 -4.86
N GLY A 369 11.10 -27.66 -5.79
CA GLY A 369 11.12 -28.05 -7.20
C GLY A 369 10.23 -27.17 -8.10
N GLU A 370 10.34 -27.39 -9.41
CA GLU A 370 9.42 -26.80 -10.38
C GLU A 370 8.02 -27.38 -10.20
N THR A 371 7.02 -26.51 -10.17
CA THR A 371 5.62 -26.89 -10.13
C THR A 371 5.09 -26.97 -11.55
N ASN A 372 4.12 -27.85 -11.82
CA ASN A 372 3.49 -27.91 -13.14
C ASN A 372 2.74 -26.60 -13.37
N ASN A 373 3.22 -25.76 -14.28
CA ASN A 373 2.54 -24.53 -14.70
C ASN A 373 1.04 -24.77 -14.90
N ILE A 374 0.20 -23.88 -14.37
CA ILE A 374 -1.19 -23.76 -14.80
C ILE A 374 -1.15 -23.50 -16.31
N THR A 375 -1.63 -24.46 -17.10
CA THR A 375 -1.77 -24.29 -18.55
C THR A 375 -2.67 -23.08 -18.85
N PRO A 376 -2.53 -22.37 -19.99
CA PRO A 376 -3.46 -21.30 -20.35
C PRO A 376 -4.93 -21.73 -20.25
N GLU A 377 -5.25 -22.97 -20.64
CA GLU A 377 -6.57 -23.58 -20.42
C GLU A 377 -6.98 -23.60 -18.95
N GLY A 378 -6.09 -24.08 -18.06
CA GLY A 378 -6.29 -24.09 -16.62
C GLY A 378 -6.45 -22.70 -15.98
N PHE A 379 -5.81 -21.66 -16.53
CA PHE A 379 -5.94 -20.28 -16.05
C PHE A 379 -7.30 -19.68 -16.44
N PHE A 380 -7.71 -19.80 -17.71
CA PHE A 380 -9.03 -19.30 -18.11
C PHE A 380 -10.18 -20.16 -17.57
N ASP A 381 -9.93 -21.42 -17.20
CA ASP A 381 -10.90 -22.28 -16.52
C ASP A 381 -11.08 -21.95 -15.03
N SER A 382 -10.12 -21.23 -14.40
CA SER A 382 -10.27 -20.73 -13.04
C SER A 382 -10.96 -19.37 -12.94
N LEU A 383 -11.18 -18.67 -14.06
CA LEU A 383 -11.87 -17.37 -14.10
C LEU A 383 -13.40 -17.53 -14.21
N ASP A 384 -14.14 -16.53 -13.74
CA ASP A 384 -15.61 -16.48 -13.88
C ASP A 384 -16.06 -16.46 -15.34
N SER A 385 -17.16 -17.16 -15.65
CA SER A 385 -17.65 -17.31 -17.02
C SER A 385 -18.14 -16.01 -17.66
N ASN A 386 -18.70 -15.07 -16.88
CA ASN A 386 -19.19 -13.80 -17.43
C ASN A 386 -18.01 -12.85 -17.72
N PHE A 387 -16.92 -12.96 -16.95
CA PHE A 387 -15.69 -12.22 -17.20
C PHE A 387 -14.99 -12.69 -18.49
N VAL A 388 -14.95 -14.01 -18.71
CA VAL A 388 -14.45 -14.59 -19.97
C VAL A 388 -15.28 -14.10 -21.16
N ASP A 389 -16.60 -13.99 -21.01
CA ASP A 389 -17.49 -13.46 -22.06
C ASP A 389 -17.26 -11.95 -22.31
N GLY A 390 -17.00 -11.16 -21.27
CA GLY A 390 -16.63 -9.74 -21.40
C GLY A 390 -15.29 -9.52 -22.11
N LEU A 391 -14.28 -10.37 -21.84
CA LEU A 391 -13.00 -10.36 -22.56
C LEU A 391 -13.14 -10.73 -24.03
N ILE A 392 -14.02 -11.68 -24.35
CA ILE A 392 -14.35 -12.05 -25.73
C ILE A 392 -14.97 -10.87 -26.45
N ASP A 393 -15.90 -10.16 -25.81
CA ASP A 393 -16.58 -9.00 -26.40
C ASP A 393 -15.68 -7.76 -26.55
N ALA A 394 -14.64 -7.65 -25.70
CA ALA A 394 -13.71 -6.51 -25.69
C ALA A 394 -12.56 -6.62 -26.72
N ILE A 395 -12.31 -7.80 -27.30
CA ILE A 395 -11.13 -8.05 -28.15
C ILE A 395 -11.57 -8.40 -29.57
N ASP A 396 -11.22 -7.53 -30.53
CA ASP A 396 -11.61 -7.72 -31.93
C ASP A 396 -10.92 -8.94 -32.55
N GLY A 397 -11.72 -9.87 -33.10
CA GLY A 397 -11.23 -11.13 -33.68
C GLY A 397 -11.13 -12.32 -32.71
N VAL A 398 -11.60 -12.16 -31.47
CA VAL A 398 -11.80 -13.25 -30.51
C VAL A 398 -13.30 -13.53 -30.43
N ASP A 399 -13.75 -14.70 -30.90
CA ASP A 399 -15.19 -15.02 -30.95
C ASP A 399 -15.63 -15.96 -29.82
N ASN A 400 -14.68 -16.56 -29.09
CA ASN A 400 -14.95 -17.53 -28.04
C ASN A 400 -13.72 -17.78 -27.15
N LYS A 401 -13.93 -18.46 -26.01
CA LYS A 401 -12.89 -18.82 -25.04
C LYS A 401 -11.71 -19.59 -25.66
N ALA A 402 -11.94 -20.40 -26.69
CA ALA A 402 -10.86 -21.15 -27.34
C ALA A 402 -9.95 -20.23 -28.16
N ASP A 403 -10.47 -19.11 -28.68
CA ASP A 403 -9.67 -18.09 -29.36
C ASP A 403 -8.80 -17.32 -28.36
N LEU A 404 -9.33 -16.99 -27.16
CA LEU A 404 -8.54 -16.42 -26.05
C LEU A 404 -7.38 -17.34 -25.62
N ILE A 405 -7.70 -18.62 -25.40
CA ILE A 405 -6.73 -19.65 -25.02
C ILE A 405 -5.65 -19.82 -26.11
N ALA A 406 -6.05 -19.82 -27.37
CA ALA A 406 -5.14 -19.93 -28.50
C ALA A 406 -4.25 -18.69 -28.67
N LEU A 407 -4.78 -17.50 -28.38
CA LEU A 407 -4.01 -16.24 -28.33
C LEU A 407 -2.92 -16.32 -27.24
N ALA A 408 -3.30 -16.75 -26.03
CA ALA A 408 -2.39 -16.91 -24.89
C ALA A 408 -1.37 -18.07 -25.05
N SER A 409 -1.58 -18.98 -26.01
CA SER A 409 -0.74 -20.17 -26.21
C SER A 409 0.26 -20.05 -27.38
N ASN A 410 0.24 -18.95 -28.15
CA ASN A 410 0.90 -18.89 -29.47
C ASN A 410 2.35 -18.35 -29.48
N GLU A 411 2.93 -17.92 -28.36
CA GLU A 411 4.37 -17.61 -28.29
C GLU A 411 5.09 -18.28 -27.09
N ASN A 412 6.40 -18.47 -27.27
CA ASN A 412 7.40 -18.90 -26.27
C ASN A 412 7.63 -17.85 -25.17
N THR A 413 6.63 -17.05 -24.82
CA THR A 413 6.69 -15.93 -23.87
C THR A 413 6.66 -16.37 -22.40
N LEU A 414 6.58 -17.67 -22.13
CA LEU A 414 6.69 -18.22 -20.76
C LEU A 414 8.08 -18.78 -20.45
N ALA A 415 9.07 -18.63 -21.34
CA ALA A 415 10.41 -19.20 -21.13
C ALA A 415 11.55 -18.17 -21.06
N GLU A 416 11.38 -16.94 -21.52
CA GLU A 416 12.38 -15.85 -21.43
C GLU A 416 11.62 -14.53 -21.66
N PHE A 417 11.33 -13.75 -20.61
CA PHE A 417 10.83 -12.38 -20.75
C PHE A 417 11.83 -11.41 -20.12
N ASP A 418 12.27 -10.43 -20.91
CA ASP A 418 13.16 -9.33 -20.54
C ASP A 418 12.28 -8.16 -20.09
N TYR A 419 12.42 -7.75 -18.82
CA TYR A 419 11.53 -6.86 -18.09
C TYR A 419 11.70 -5.36 -18.40
N ASP A 420 12.66 -4.97 -19.25
CA ASP A 420 13.18 -3.59 -19.30
C ASP A 420 12.62 -2.69 -20.44
N ALA A 421 11.43 -2.94 -21.02
CA ALA A 421 10.97 -2.11 -22.15
C ALA A 421 9.45 -1.93 -22.31
N VAL A 422 8.82 -1.12 -21.45
CA VAL A 422 7.63 -0.35 -21.84
C VAL A 422 7.81 1.10 -21.39
N ASN A 423 7.66 2.04 -22.32
CA ASN A 423 7.90 3.47 -22.13
C ASN A 423 6.52 4.16 -22.00
N GLU A 424 6.33 4.90 -20.92
CA GLU A 424 5.06 5.23 -20.24
C GLU A 424 4.11 6.25 -20.94
N ASP A 425 4.48 6.82 -22.08
CA ASP A 425 3.86 8.07 -22.57
C ASP A 425 2.91 7.97 -23.79
N LYS A 426 2.26 6.82 -24.04
CA LYS A 426 1.37 6.67 -25.22
C LYS A 426 -0.06 6.15 -24.97
N PHE A 427 -0.49 6.09 -23.73
CA PHE A 427 -1.78 5.49 -23.38
C PHE A 427 -3.02 6.33 -23.75
N PHE A 428 -2.96 7.67 -23.78
CA PHE A 428 -4.14 8.51 -23.98
C PHE A 428 -4.44 8.95 -25.44
N GLU A 429 -3.74 8.40 -26.43
CA GLU A 429 -4.19 8.49 -27.84
C GLU A 429 -5.16 7.33 -28.22
N LEU A 430 -5.47 6.41 -27.28
CA LEU A 430 -6.00 5.07 -27.59
C LEU A 430 -7.48 4.80 -27.25
N ILE A 431 -8.24 5.77 -26.74
CA ILE A 431 -9.65 5.53 -26.31
C ILE A 431 -10.65 5.43 -27.49
N ASP A 432 -10.21 5.48 -28.75
CA ASP A 432 -11.12 5.47 -29.91
C ASP A 432 -11.04 4.23 -30.85
N ASN A 433 -10.29 3.14 -30.57
CA ASN A 433 -10.19 1.94 -31.46
C ASN A 433 -9.82 0.59 -30.79
N PRO A 434 -10.05 -0.57 -31.45
CA PRO A 434 -9.78 -1.93 -30.90
C PRO A 434 -8.28 -2.26 -30.69
N LEU A 435 -8.03 -3.08 -29.66
CA LEU A 435 -6.70 -3.45 -29.11
C LEU A 435 -5.87 -4.37 -30.03
N ASN A 436 -4.55 -4.21 -30.00
CA ASN A 436 -3.56 -5.06 -30.67
C ASN A 436 -2.84 -6.03 -29.72
N GLN A 437 -1.97 -6.89 -30.27
CA GLN A 437 -1.36 -8.03 -29.57
C GLN A 437 -0.45 -7.65 -28.38
N ASP A 438 0.24 -6.51 -28.45
CA ASP A 438 1.12 -6.07 -27.37
C ASP A 438 0.28 -5.47 -26.21
N GLU A 439 -0.79 -4.75 -26.56
CA GLU A 439 -1.79 -4.19 -25.62
C GLU A 439 -2.59 -5.29 -24.89
N PHE A 440 -2.80 -6.45 -25.52
CA PHE A 440 -3.41 -7.62 -24.89
C PHE A 440 -2.45 -8.33 -23.91
N ASN A 441 -1.14 -8.32 -24.17
CA ASN A 441 -0.16 -8.93 -23.27
C ASN A 441 0.03 -8.13 -21.99
N ASP A 442 -0.05 -6.79 -22.07
CA ASP A 442 -0.03 -5.91 -20.89
C ASP A 442 -1.30 -6.10 -20.03
N LEU A 443 -2.47 -6.22 -20.66
CA LEU A 443 -3.73 -6.56 -19.98
C LEU A 443 -3.67 -7.95 -19.31
N LEU A 444 -3.05 -8.94 -19.95
CA LEU A 444 -2.86 -10.28 -19.35
C LEU A 444 -1.89 -10.29 -18.16
N ASN A 445 -0.92 -9.37 -18.14
CA ASN A 445 -0.03 -9.21 -16.99
C ASN A 445 -0.77 -8.51 -15.84
N PHE A 446 -1.54 -7.45 -16.13
CA PHE A 446 -2.39 -6.76 -15.15
C PHE A 446 -3.46 -7.70 -14.53
N LEU A 447 -4.16 -8.49 -15.36
CA LEU A 447 -5.19 -9.46 -14.92
C LEU A 447 -4.63 -10.70 -14.20
N ARG A 448 -3.31 -10.92 -14.23
CA ARG A 448 -2.66 -12.01 -13.47
C ARG A 448 -2.38 -11.63 -12.02
N TYR A 449 -2.45 -10.34 -11.68
CA TYR A 449 -2.11 -9.80 -10.36
C TYR A 449 -3.21 -8.92 -9.74
N GLY A 450 -4.17 -8.42 -10.52
CA GLY A 450 -5.25 -7.57 -9.99
C GLY A 450 -6.54 -8.33 -9.61
N ASP A 451 -7.04 -8.05 -8.40
CA ASP A 451 -8.33 -8.53 -7.91
C ASP A 451 -9.46 -7.63 -8.46
N VAL A 452 -10.42 -8.23 -9.18
CA VAL A 452 -11.66 -7.54 -9.59
C VAL A 452 -12.71 -7.78 -8.51
N VAL A 453 -12.94 -6.79 -7.66
CA VAL A 453 -14.00 -6.84 -6.65
C VAL A 453 -15.26 -6.24 -7.28
N LYS A 454 -16.30 -7.08 -7.40
CA LYS A 454 -17.62 -6.63 -7.86
C LYS A 454 -18.69 -7.12 -6.90
N GLU A 455 -19.24 -6.22 -6.10
CA GLU A 455 -20.34 -6.52 -5.17
C GLU A 455 -21.57 -5.64 -5.43
N GLU A 456 -22.76 -6.13 -5.05
CA GLU A 456 -23.98 -5.30 -4.92
C GLU A 456 -23.96 -4.47 -3.60
N SER A 457 -22.77 -4.24 -3.03
CA SER A 457 -22.55 -3.60 -1.74
C SER A 457 -22.34 -2.10 -1.94
N ASP A 458 -23.05 -1.29 -1.15
CA ASP A 458 -22.90 0.17 -1.13
C ASP A 458 -21.52 0.62 -0.55
N VAL A 459 -20.67 -0.34 -0.13
CA VAL A 459 -19.28 -0.14 0.30
C VAL A 459 -18.40 -1.24 -0.28
N MET A 460 -17.33 -0.86 -1.00
CA MET A 460 -16.29 -1.78 -1.45
C MET A 460 -14.92 -1.24 -1.07
N VAL A 461 -14.07 -2.14 -0.57
CA VAL A 461 -12.70 -1.79 -0.23
C VAL A 461 -11.75 -2.79 -0.86
N GLY A 462 -10.79 -2.29 -1.62
CA GLY A 462 -9.72 -3.09 -2.18
C GLY A 462 -8.67 -3.43 -1.12
N ASN A 463 -7.65 -4.16 -1.56
CA ASN A 463 -6.68 -4.83 -0.73
C ASN A 463 -5.29 -4.19 -0.79
N LYS A 464 -4.24 -4.95 -1.06
CA LYS A 464 -2.87 -4.41 -1.22
C LYS A 464 -2.34 -4.57 -2.64
N ALA A 465 -3.08 -5.25 -3.49
CA ALA A 465 -2.79 -5.44 -4.89
C ALA A 465 -3.63 -4.45 -5.72
N ASP A 466 -3.24 -4.23 -6.96
CA ASP A 466 -3.96 -3.40 -7.91
C ASP A 466 -5.40 -3.89 -8.09
N ASN A 467 -6.38 -3.16 -7.56
CA ASN A 467 -7.78 -3.55 -7.64
C ASN A 467 -8.50 -2.92 -8.82
N THR A 468 -9.58 -3.58 -9.27
CA THR A 468 -10.63 -2.89 -10.04
C THR A 468 -11.93 -2.93 -9.26
N LEU A 469 -12.41 -1.76 -8.83
CA LEU A 469 -13.64 -1.58 -8.04
C LEU A 469 -14.74 -0.93 -8.90
N ALA A 470 -16.00 -1.32 -8.70
CA ALA A 470 -17.11 -0.83 -9.51
C ALA A 470 -18.44 -0.73 -8.73
N GLY A 471 -18.92 0.49 -8.44
CA GLY A 471 -20.10 0.82 -7.61
C GLY A 471 -21.47 0.40 -8.17
N GLU A 472 -21.65 0.54 -9.50
CA GLU A 472 -22.95 0.42 -10.19
C GLU A 472 -23.84 1.68 -10.07
N ASP A 473 -25.17 1.56 -10.10
CA ASP A 473 -26.09 2.72 -10.24
C ASP A 473 -26.53 3.33 -8.87
N ARG A 474 -25.84 3.04 -7.76
CA ARG A 474 -26.18 3.52 -6.41
C ARG A 474 -25.12 4.46 -5.86
N ASN A 475 -25.39 5.04 -4.70
CA ASN A 475 -24.40 5.84 -3.99
C ASN A 475 -23.49 4.89 -3.22
N ASP A 476 -22.23 4.82 -3.62
CA ASP A 476 -21.27 3.86 -3.13
C ASP A 476 -20.10 4.54 -2.41
N THR A 477 -19.46 3.81 -1.49
CA THR A 477 -18.16 4.20 -0.91
C THR A 477 -17.11 3.19 -1.37
N LEU A 478 -16.21 3.63 -2.25
CA LEU A 478 -15.17 2.79 -2.83
C LEU A 478 -13.80 3.26 -2.34
N ALA A 479 -13.00 2.37 -1.77
CA ALA A 479 -11.63 2.67 -1.36
C ALA A 479 -10.67 1.64 -1.97
N GLY A 480 -9.65 2.09 -2.70
CA GLY A 480 -8.71 1.23 -3.42
C GLY A 480 -7.90 0.31 -2.51
N GLY A 481 -7.53 0.77 -1.32
CA GLY A 481 -6.51 0.09 -0.53
C GLY A 481 -5.12 0.37 -1.11
N LEU A 482 -4.10 -0.40 -0.72
CA LEU A 482 -2.75 -0.21 -1.28
C LEU A 482 -2.67 -0.83 -2.69
N GLY A 483 -1.74 -0.34 -3.51
CA GLY A 483 -1.59 -0.79 -4.91
C GLY A 483 -2.05 0.31 -5.87
N ASP A 484 -1.86 0.08 -7.18
CA ASP A 484 -2.30 0.98 -8.24
C ASP A 484 -3.73 0.58 -8.69
N ASP A 485 -4.75 1.16 -8.08
CA ASP A 485 -6.14 0.76 -8.27
C ASP A 485 -6.85 1.47 -9.41
N LEU A 486 -7.90 0.83 -9.93
CA LEU A 486 -8.87 1.37 -10.86
C LEU A 486 -10.25 1.39 -10.21
N ILE A 487 -10.73 2.58 -9.85
CA ILE A 487 -11.97 2.75 -9.09
C ILE A 487 -13.04 3.36 -9.99
N PHE A 488 -14.16 2.66 -10.16
CA PHE A 488 -15.32 3.14 -10.91
C PHE A 488 -16.54 3.37 -10.01
N GLY A 489 -16.90 4.62 -9.73
CA GLY A 489 -18.16 4.92 -9.02
C GLY A 489 -19.39 4.40 -9.78
N GLN A 490 -19.38 4.60 -11.10
CA GLN A 490 -20.56 4.44 -11.96
C GLN A 490 -21.59 5.52 -11.68
N GLY A 491 -22.87 5.22 -11.49
CA GLY A 491 -23.90 6.25 -11.34
C GLY A 491 -24.41 6.32 -9.91
N GLY A 492 -24.78 7.50 -9.42
CA GLY A 492 -25.06 7.70 -7.99
C GLY A 492 -24.14 8.79 -7.45
N ASP A 493 -24.39 9.32 -6.25
CA ASP A 493 -23.44 10.25 -5.64
C ASP A 493 -22.45 9.45 -4.78
N ASP A 494 -21.22 9.29 -5.27
CA ASP A 494 -20.24 8.35 -4.72
C ASP A 494 -19.15 9.01 -3.87
N VAL A 495 -18.50 8.22 -3.03
CA VAL A 495 -17.25 8.58 -2.33
C VAL A 495 -16.16 7.64 -2.78
N LEU A 496 -15.23 8.14 -3.59
CA LEU A 496 -14.13 7.37 -4.17
C LEU A 496 -12.81 7.77 -3.50
N ARG A 497 -12.04 6.80 -3.02
CA ARG A 497 -10.75 7.03 -2.36
C ARG A 497 -9.67 6.19 -3.03
N GLY A 498 -8.79 6.84 -3.77
CA GLY A 498 -7.53 6.26 -4.19
C GLY A 498 -6.47 6.32 -3.07
N ASP A 499 -5.53 5.37 -3.09
CA ASP A 499 -4.26 5.46 -2.37
C ASP A 499 -3.12 5.68 -3.41
N LEU A 500 -2.27 4.69 -3.75
CA LEU A 500 -1.00 4.91 -4.47
C LEU A 500 -1.11 4.86 -6.02
N ASN A 501 -0.91 5.98 -6.74
CA ASN A 501 -0.96 6.06 -8.22
C ASN A 501 -2.27 5.53 -8.85
N ASN A 502 -3.39 5.85 -8.23
CA ASN A 502 -4.68 5.31 -8.56
C ASN A 502 -5.33 6.01 -9.77
N ARG A 503 -6.27 5.27 -10.37
CA ARG A 503 -7.10 5.69 -11.48
C ARG A 503 -8.55 5.69 -11.03
N SER A 504 -9.03 6.82 -10.54
CA SER A 504 -10.41 6.96 -10.08
C SER A 504 -11.25 7.63 -11.16
N GLY A 505 -12.37 7.04 -11.55
CA GLY A 505 -13.28 7.64 -12.51
C GLY A 505 -14.73 7.29 -12.22
N GLY A 506 -15.64 8.27 -12.25
CA GLY A 506 -17.06 7.97 -12.41
C GLY A 506 -17.26 7.02 -13.60
N GLY A 507 -18.23 6.12 -13.55
CA GLY A 507 -18.54 5.31 -14.73
C GLY A 507 -19.31 6.13 -15.74
N ASN A 508 -19.77 5.51 -16.83
CA ASN A 508 -20.47 6.20 -17.94
C ASN A 508 -21.91 6.68 -17.60
N VAL A 509 -22.25 6.94 -16.33
CA VAL A 509 -23.59 7.30 -15.83
C VAL A 509 -23.39 8.25 -14.65
N GLY A 510 -24.09 9.38 -14.57
CA GLY A 510 -23.70 10.52 -13.69
C GLY A 510 -23.97 10.41 -12.18
N GLY A 511 -23.49 11.40 -11.43
CA GLY A 511 -23.36 11.47 -9.98
C GLY A 511 -22.77 12.81 -9.51
N ASN A 512 -22.97 13.24 -8.26
CA ASN A 512 -22.15 14.31 -7.66
C ASN A 512 -21.15 13.68 -6.70
N ASP A 513 -19.97 13.39 -7.21
CA ASP A 513 -19.03 12.50 -6.55
C ASP A 513 -18.05 13.28 -5.67
N THR A 514 -17.57 12.65 -4.61
CA THR A 514 -16.42 13.11 -3.85
C THR A 514 -15.26 12.16 -4.09
N ILE A 515 -14.21 12.65 -4.74
CA ILE A 515 -13.08 11.83 -5.18
C ILE A 515 -11.79 12.32 -4.52
N TYR A 516 -11.07 11.39 -3.88
CA TYR A 516 -9.76 11.59 -3.29
C TYR A 516 -8.74 10.77 -4.08
N GLY A 517 -7.66 11.40 -4.55
CA GLY A 517 -6.59 10.77 -5.32
C GLY A 517 -5.73 9.87 -4.44
N GLY A 518 -5.36 10.39 -3.26
CA GLY A 518 -4.50 9.68 -2.32
C GLY A 518 -3.05 10.14 -2.38
N ILE A 519 -2.12 9.21 -2.56
CA ILE A 519 -0.68 9.46 -2.62
C ILE A 519 -0.18 9.00 -4.01
N GLY A 520 0.85 9.62 -4.56
CA GLY A 520 1.36 9.23 -5.88
C GLY A 520 0.68 9.98 -7.01
N SER A 521 1.05 9.65 -8.25
CA SER A 521 0.61 10.42 -9.42
C SER A 521 -0.69 9.84 -9.99
N ASP A 522 -1.81 10.49 -9.67
CA ASP A 522 -3.14 9.97 -9.92
C ASP A 522 -3.74 10.46 -11.24
N ARG A 523 -4.71 9.69 -11.72
CA ARG A 523 -5.52 10.05 -12.89
C ARG A 523 -6.98 10.01 -12.52
N ILE A 524 -7.59 11.18 -12.37
CA ILE A 524 -8.91 11.32 -11.75
C ILE A 524 -9.92 11.93 -12.72
N GLY A 525 -11.09 11.31 -12.87
CA GLY A 525 -12.19 11.84 -13.69
C GLY A 525 -13.53 11.88 -12.95
N GLY A 526 -14.10 13.08 -12.74
CA GLY A 526 -15.42 13.29 -12.13
C GLY A 526 -16.58 12.78 -12.99
N LYS A 527 -16.45 12.90 -14.31
CA LYS A 527 -17.47 12.54 -15.31
C LYS A 527 -18.65 13.48 -15.34
N ALA A 528 -19.80 13.13 -14.78
CA ALA A 528 -21.05 13.83 -15.09
C ALA A 528 -21.82 14.13 -13.82
N GLY A 529 -21.99 15.41 -13.53
CA GLY A 529 -22.58 15.96 -12.32
C GLY A 529 -21.59 16.91 -11.66
N ASN A 530 -21.90 17.40 -10.47
CA ASN A 530 -21.11 18.45 -9.83
C ASN A 530 -20.16 17.82 -8.81
N ASP A 531 -18.93 17.59 -9.23
CA ASP A 531 -17.99 16.77 -8.48
C ASP A 531 -17.09 17.60 -7.57
N LEU A 532 -16.64 16.97 -6.48
CA LEU A 532 -15.63 17.49 -5.58
C LEU A 532 -14.41 16.59 -5.65
N ILE A 533 -13.33 17.08 -6.24
CA ILE A 533 -12.14 16.27 -6.56
C ILE A 533 -10.90 16.85 -5.90
N PHE A 534 -10.20 15.98 -5.17
CA PHE A 534 -8.91 16.24 -4.55
C PHE A 534 -7.87 15.32 -5.18
N GLY A 535 -6.82 15.87 -5.80
CA GLY A 535 -5.67 15.10 -6.28
C GLY A 535 -4.78 14.61 -5.13
N ASP A 536 -4.72 15.41 -4.07
CA ASP A 536 -4.04 15.11 -2.81
C ASP A 536 -2.52 15.18 -2.89
N ILE A 537 -1.76 14.07 -2.93
CA ILE A 537 -0.28 14.13 -2.92
C ILE A 537 0.28 13.46 -4.15
N GLY A 538 0.89 14.22 -5.05
CA GLY A 538 1.62 13.74 -6.22
C GLY A 538 1.45 14.68 -7.39
N ASN A 539 1.92 14.29 -8.58
CA ASN A 539 1.66 15.09 -9.79
C ASN A 539 0.48 14.47 -10.53
N ASP A 540 -0.70 15.07 -10.35
CA ASP A 540 -1.97 14.47 -10.73
C ASP A 540 -2.47 15.00 -12.06
N ARG A 541 -3.36 14.21 -12.67
CA ARG A 541 -4.14 14.63 -13.84
C ARG A 541 -5.61 14.51 -13.50
N ILE A 542 -6.28 15.64 -13.39
CA ILE A 542 -7.66 15.73 -12.91
C ILE A 542 -8.57 16.31 -13.99
N TRP A 543 -9.66 15.61 -14.28
CA TRP A 543 -10.73 16.03 -15.17
C TRP A 543 -12.06 16.12 -14.38
N GLY A 544 -12.63 17.32 -14.25
CA GLY A 544 -14.00 17.49 -13.76
C GLY A 544 -15.03 16.91 -14.73
N ASP A 545 -14.74 17.05 -16.04
CA ASP A 545 -15.58 16.59 -17.15
C ASP A 545 -16.88 17.39 -17.32
N ALA A 546 -18.02 17.01 -16.75
CA ALA A 546 -19.31 17.61 -17.09
C ALA A 546 -20.18 17.90 -15.87
N GLY A 547 -20.04 19.09 -15.31
CA GLY A 547 -20.97 19.73 -14.39
C GLY A 547 -20.30 20.96 -13.81
N ASP A 548 -20.85 21.51 -12.72
CA ASP A 548 -20.15 22.59 -12.01
C ASP A 548 -19.21 21.96 -10.96
N ASP A 549 -17.94 21.77 -11.32
CA ASP A 549 -17.00 20.96 -10.54
C ASP A 549 -16.12 21.82 -9.60
N THR A 550 -15.64 21.22 -8.51
CA THR A 550 -14.63 21.81 -7.62
C THR A 550 -13.40 20.92 -7.56
N LEU A 551 -12.28 21.43 -8.06
CA LEU A 551 -11.04 20.67 -8.23
C LEU A 551 -9.91 21.30 -7.40
N THR A 552 -9.14 20.47 -6.69
CA THR A 552 -7.84 20.87 -6.14
C THR A 552 -6.78 19.83 -6.52
N GLY A 553 -5.61 20.29 -6.95
CA GLY A 553 -4.47 19.43 -7.28
C GLY A 553 -3.87 18.84 -6.01
N GLY A 554 -3.61 19.67 -5.00
CA GLY A 554 -2.95 19.25 -3.78
C GLY A 554 -1.44 19.46 -3.88
N LEU A 555 -0.66 18.64 -3.17
CA LEU A 555 0.80 18.70 -3.17
C LEU A 555 1.38 18.11 -4.47
N GLY A 556 1.99 18.93 -5.30
CA GLY A 556 2.69 18.54 -6.51
C GLY A 556 2.45 19.55 -7.63
N ASN A 557 2.84 19.21 -8.86
CA ASN A 557 2.58 20.05 -10.02
C ASN A 557 1.51 19.42 -10.91
N ASP A 558 0.27 19.83 -10.69
CA ASP A 558 -0.88 19.10 -11.23
C ASP A 558 -1.33 19.60 -12.60
N SER A 559 -2.11 18.77 -13.28
CA SER A 559 -2.74 19.10 -14.56
C SER A 559 -4.26 19.02 -14.41
N LEU A 560 -4.90 20.18 -14.34
CA LEU A 560 -6.33 20.33 -14.06
C LEU A 560 -7.12 20.71 -15.31
N TYR A 561 -8.24 20.04 -15.51
CA TYR A 561 -9.20 20.27 -16.59
C TYR A 561 -10.60 20.36 -15.98
N GLY A 562 -11.25 21.53 -16.09
CA GLY A 562 -12.60 21.72 -15.55
C GLY A 562 -13.66 21.02 -16.39
N GLY A 563 -13.54 21.11 -17.72
CA GLY A 563 -14.50 20.50 -18.63
C GLY A 563 -15.67 21.42 -18.96
N THR A 564 -16.91 20.98 -18.78
CA THR A 564 -18.12 21.74 -19.08
C THR A 564 -18.94 22.05 -17.84
N GLY A 565 -19.00 23.33 -17.50
CA GLY A 565 -19.88 23.90 -16.49
C GLY A 565 -19.22 25.17 -15.98
N ASN A 566 -19.54 25.57 -14.76
CA ASN A 566 -18.87 26.65 -14.06
C ASN A 566 -17.97 26.05 -12.99
N ASP A 567 -16.70 25.85 -13.33
CA ASP A 567 -15.78 25.07 -12.52
C ASP A 567 -15.00 25.94 -11.54
N VAL A 568 -14.61 25.38 -10.40
CA VAL A 568 -13.82 26.06 -9.38
C VAL A 568 -12.50 25.32 -9.16
N PHE A 569 -11.38 25.98 -9.46
CA PHE A 569 -10.03 25.46 -9.21
C PHE A 569 -9.50 26.04 -7.90
N ILE A 570 -9.37 25.21 -6.87
CA ILE A 570 -8.86 25.62 -5.55
C ILE A 570 -7.35 25.50 -5.52
N LEU A 571 -6.69 26.64 -5.30
CA LEU A 571 -5.24 26.78 -5.17
C LEU A 571 -4.86 27.02 -3.71
N GLU A 572 -3.85 26.30 -3.25
CA GLU A 572 -3.25 26.46 -1.94
C GLU A 572 -1.78 26.91 -2.04
N LEU A 573 -1.28 27.56 -0.99
CA LEU A 573 0.09 28.07 -0.97
C LEU A 573 1.08 26.95 -0.63
N ASN A 574 2.23 26.96 -1.31
CA ASN A 574 3.35 26.03 -1.10
C ASN A 574 3.00 24.56 -1.36
N GLN A 575 1.99 24.29 -2.19
CA GLN A 575 1.67 22.93 -2.61
C GLN A 575 2.29 22.56 -3.96
N GLY A 576 2.67 23.54 -4.77
CA GLY A 576 3.38 23.35 -6.03
C GLY A 576 2.90 24.38 -7.05
N THR A 577 3.11 24.12 -8.35
CA THR A 577 2.66 25.01 -9.43
C THR A 577 1.80 24.26 -10.45
N ASP A 578 0.49 24.42 -10.30
CA ASP A 578 -0.49 23.69 -11.12
C ASP A 578 -0.64 24.27 -12.52
N LYS A 579 -1.07 23.43 -13.46
CA LYS A 579 -1.43 23.84 -14.82
C LYS A 579 -2.90 23.60 -15.04
N ILE A 580 -3.63 24.67 -15.34
CA ILE A 580 -5.04 24.61 -15.68
C ILE A 580 -5.19 24.80 -17.18
N PHE A 581 -5.79 23.82 -17.87
CA PHE A 581 -5.69 23.72 -19.33
C PHE A 581 -6.82 24.36 -20.13
N ASP A 582 -8.02 24.45 -19.56
CA ASP A 582 -9.25 24.80 -20.29
C ASP A 582 -10.10 25.89 -19.62
N PHE A 583 -9.51 26.63 -18.67
CA PHE A 583 -10.17 27.73 -17.95
C PHE A 583 -10.89 28.72 -18.87
N LYS A 584 -12.19 28.90 -18.63
CA LYS A 584 -13.09 29.84 -19.31
C LYS A 584 -13.39 31.02 -18.41
N VAL A 585 -12.88 32.19 -18.79
CA VAL A 585 -13.05 33.46 -18.05
C VAL A 585 -14.51 33.82 -17.73
N ASP A 586 -15.45 33.40 -18.57
CA ASP A 586 -16.87 33.74 -18.40
C ASP A 586 -17.63 32.73 -17.51
N ASP A 587 -17.07 31.53 -17.29
CA ASP A 587 -17.75 30.41 -16.62
C ASP A 587 -17.02 29.96 -15.34
N ASP A 588 -15.67 29.90 -15.35
CA ASP A 588 -14.87 29.29 -14.29
C ASP A 588 -14.29 30.29 -13.28
N PHE A 589 -13.94 29.78 -12.09
CA PHE A 589 -13.41 30.53 -10.96
C PHE A 589 -12.13 29.92 -10.41
N ILE A 590 -11.25 30.78 -9.90
CA ILE A 590 -10.07 30.42 -9.11
C ILE A 590 -10.39 30.64 -7.63
N GLY A 591 -10.42 29.58 -6.84
CA GLY A 591 -10.50 29.64 -5.39
C GLY A 591 -9.11 29.76 -4.77
N ILE A 592 -8.91 30.68 -3.83
CA ILE A 592 -7.67 30.75 -3.02
C ILE A 592 -7.99 30.34 -1.59
N ALA A 593 -7.52 29.17 -1.17
CA ALA A 593 -7.76 28.59 0.15
C ALA A 593 -6.58 28.88 1.09
N SER A 594 -6.44 30.13 1.53
CA SER A 594 -5.40 30.52 2.50
C SER A 594 -5.81 31.69 3.39
N LEU A 595 -5.63 31.53 4.71
CA LEU A 595 -6.03 32.53 5.69
C LEU A 595 -5.20 33.81 5.59
N GLY A 596 -5.88 34.92 5.30
CA GLY A 596 -5.29 36.25 5.29
C GLY A 596 -4.76 36.71 3.94
N ILE A 597 -4.97 35.91 2.88
CA ILE A 597 -4.71 36.30 1.50
C ILE A 597 -5.93 37.04 0.94
N SER A 598 -5.67 38.11 0.20
CA SER A 598 -6.65 38.91 -0.52
C SER A 598 -6.28 39.03 -2.00
N VAL A 599 -7.18 39.56 -2.81
CA VAL A 599 -6.89 39.74 -4.25
C VAL A 599 -5.73 40.72 -4.50
N GLU A 600 -5.42 41.57 -3.52
CA GLU A 600 -4.29 42.50 -3.60
C GLU A 600 -2.93 41.80 -3.49
N ASP A 601 -2.92 40.57 -2.98
CA ASP A 601 -1.72 39.74 -2.79
C ASP A 601 -1.46 38.81 -4.00
N ILE A 602 -2.36 38.83 -4.99
CA ILE A 602 -2.26 38.03 -6.23
C ILE A 602 -1.54 38.84 -7.31
N ASP A 603 -0.37 38.34 -7.71
CA ASP A 603 0.40 38.85 -8.84
C ASP A 603 0.08 38.05 -10.12
N LEU A 604 -0.39 38.73 -11.16
CA LEU A 604 -0.63 38.14 -12.47
C LEU A 604 0.48 38.54 -13.45
N SER A 605 1.01 37.56 -14.17
CA SER A 605 2.00 37.80 -15.21
C SER A 605 1.77 36.93 -16.46
N GLN A 606 2.47 37.24 -17.55
CA GLN A 606 2.38 36.47 -18.79
C GLN A 606 3.69 35.71 -19.03
N GLN A 607 3.59 34.39 -19.25
CA GLN A 607 4.68 33.56 -19.73
C GLN A 607 4.31 32.92 -21.06
N GLY A 608 4.88 33.41 -22.17
CA GLY A 608 4.53 32.93 -23.50
C GLY A 608 3.05 33.17 -23.83
N LYS A 609 2.27 32.09 -23.94
CA LYS A 609 0.81 32.15 -24.16
C LYS A 609 -0.01 31.92 -22.89
N ASN A 610 0.65 31.73 -21.75
CA ASN A 610 0.03 31.29 -20.50
C ASN A 610 -0.01 32.43 -19.50
N ALA A 611 -1.09 32.55 -18.75
CA ALA A 611 -1.19 33.46 -17.61
C ALA A 611 -0.65 32.74 -16.38
N VAL A 612 0.18 33.42 -15.59
CA VAL A 612 0.77 32.90 -14.36
C VAL A 612 0.15 33.65 -13.18
N ILE A 613 -0.28 32.88 -12.18
CA ILE A 613 -0.79 33.38 -10.90
C ILE A 613 0.30 33.13 -9.86
N ALA A 614 0.71 34.18 -9.17
CA ALA A 614 1.69 34.11 -8.09
C ALA A 614 1.15 34.78 -6.83
N VAL A 615 1.56 34.28 -5.67
CA VAL A 615 1.28 34.89 -4.36
C VAL A 615 2.59 34.94 -3.58
N ASP A 616 2.88 36.09 -2.96
CA ASP A 616 4.14 36.34 -2.23
C ASP A 616 5.43 36.02 -3.02
N GLY A 617 5.36 36.15 -4.35
CA GLY A 617 6.50 35.91 -5.25
C GLY A 617 6.76 34.45 -5.61
N SER A 618 5.86 33.53 -5.25
CA SER A 618 5.88 32.12 -5.67
C SER A 618 4.75 31.86 -6.66
N ASP A 619 5.05 31.18 -7.77
CA ASP A 619 4.05 30.77 -8.76
C ASP A 619 3.20 29.64 -8.17
N ILE A 620 1.87 29.81 -8.18
CA ILE A 620 0.92 28.83 -7.66
C ILE A 620 0.09 28.16 -8.76
N ALA A 621 -0.11 28.84 -9.90
CA ALA A 621 -0.80 28.24 -11.04
C ALA A 621 -0.43 28.88 -12.38
N ILE A 622 -0.55 28.10 -13.45
CA ILE A 622 -0.33 28.48 -14.84
C ILE A 622 -1.56 28.12 -15.67
N LEU A 623 -2.34 29.14 -16.05
CA LEU A 623 -3.49 29.02 -16.95
C LEU A 623 -3.00 28.94 -18.39
N GLN A 624 -3.14 27.77 -19.01
CA GLN A 624 -2.63 27.48 -20.35
C GLN A 624 -3.42 28.23 -21.42
N ASN A 625 -2.70 28.78 -22.40
CA ASN A 625 -3.27 29.50 -23.55
C ASN A 625 -4.19 30.68 -23.17
N LEU A 626 -4.07 31.22 -21.96
CA LEU A 626 -4.82 32.36 -21.48
C LEU A 626 -3.96 33.64 -21.46
N ASN A 627 -4.57 34.76 -21.86
CA ASN A 627 -4.00 36.08 -21.65
C ASN A 627 -4.41 36.60 -20.27
N PHE A 628 -3.45 36.91 -19.39
CA PHE A 628 -3.79 37.36 -18.02
C PHE A 628 -4.62 38.65 -18.00
N GLU A 629 -4.54 39.50 -19.04
CA GLU A 629 -5.36 40.72 -19.16
C GLU A 629 -6.85 40.42 -19.33
N SER A 630 -7.22 39.17 -19.61
CA SER A 630 -8.62 38.74 -19.65
C SER A 630 -9.19 38.42 -18.27
N LEU A 631 -8.34 38.20 -17.27
CA LEU A 631 -8.76 37.93 -15.90
C LEU A 631 -9.16 39.23 -15.19
N SER A 632 -10.16 39.13 -14.33
CA SER A 632 -10.61 40.21 -13.45
C SER A 632 -10.79 39.70 -12.02
N VAL A 633 -11.02 40.60 -11.07
CA VAL A 633 -11.34 40.23 -9.68
C VAL A 633 -12.54 39.29 -9.57
N ASP A 634 -13.46 39.34 -10.53
CA ASP A 634 -14.67 38.50 -10.53
C ASP A 634 -14.34 37.03 -10.82
N ASN A 635 -13.15 36.71 -11.33
CA ASN A 635 -12.67 35.35 -11.55
C ASN A 635 -12.07 34.70 -10.30
N PHE A 636 -11.96 35.43 -9.18
CA PHE A 636 -11.34 34.93 -7.95
C PHE A 636 -12.37 34.83 -6.82
N ALA A 637 -12.42 33.66 -6.19
CA ALA A 637 -13.15 33.40 -4.96
C ALA A 637 -12.17 33.18 -3.80
N PHE A 638 -12.47 33.73 -2.63
CA PHE A 638 -11.72 33.47 -1.39
C PHE A 638 -12.57 32.55 -0.53
N VAL A 639 -12.09 31.32 -0.35
CA VAL A 639 -12.83 30.22 0.29
C VAL A 639 -12.23 29.81 1.62
#